data_AF-A0A101N3P7-F1
#
_entry.id   AF-A0A101N3P7-F1
#
_cell.length_a   1.000
_cell.length_b   1.000
_cell.length_c   1.000
_cell.angle_alpha   90.00
_cell.angle_beta   90.00
_cell.angle_gamma   90.00
#
_symmetry.space_group_name_H-M   'P 1'
#
loop_
_entity.id
_entity.type
_entity.pdbx_description
1 polymer ?
#
loop_
_entity_poly.entity_id
_entity_poly.type
_entity_poly.pdbx_seq_one_letter_code
_entity_poly.pdbx_strand_id
1 'polypeptide(L)'
;MAEAADFQGTSPSPARRWLRRTGALLAGVPLLAGLCQLPAAAPAEAADASGSVSVAIDTLSPSAPTDGDTLTVSGTVTNNGKQAVTAAHVGLQVGPELNTRSSIDTVSDGKDSLQGATGSEVDGKYEAKFAKLTPGVAEPFSLSVPVDELDLGDAGVYQLAVSLSGRTAAQSWDQQLGIQRTFLPWQSDEADTKTKTTFLWPLISSVHMTAETGSNAQQTPVFLDDDLAKEISAGGRLDQMLSLGENLDVTWVIDPDLLASVDAMTHSYRIQGEGDTTTPGTHQALAKQWLARLQKAVEDKEVVALPFADPDLASLAHNGTSVTGSLSHLDEATDVAATTVRTVLHVTPSTDFAWPVNGAVDRSIVKVATSAGADKVIARSDSLQETAGLSYTPSAARPIGGGTTAVVADARLSTAFQGDLTKASSATLAVQRFLAQSLALDLQTHKQRSIVVAPQRMPTASQADAMAEAITALQGGNWSQTQKLSAAAAAKPDPGATTKVPAASAYPASLRKQELPKWAFQQIASTQNKLDNFKVILFDQSRVVTPFGLAMNRGMSTSWRGNATEASSFRSDVETYLDELISQISLIDKSETKLSGRSATIPVTVQNNLVQGVQHLRLRLTSLSPNRLEIGGSSYDEQAVEVSGGHSQTVKFTTTANANGKASVIAQLYTEDGQPYGQAVRFDVKVTEFTATVMLVIGGGVLLLVLAGFRMYTQRKRAAAREAEENGPDDETGEAADGPENPEGPEDRLTEEADSGPGAEDPEQPSDLTADTAAQNADPSGTGERVDR
;
A
#
# COMPACT_ATOMS: atom_id res chain seq x y z
N MET A 1 -62.51 -11.32 1.31
CA MET A 1 -63.73 -11.35 0.46
C MET A 1 -64.23 -9.92 0.36
N ALA A 2 -64.60 -9.45 -0.84
CA ALA A 2 -64.88 -8.04 -1.20
C ALA A 2 -63.64 -7.11 -1.02
N GLU A 3 -63.24 -6.21 -1.93
CA GLU A 3 -63.94 -5.19 -2.76
C GLU A 3 -64.37 -3.94 -1.97
N ALA A 4 -64.19 -2.70 -2.45
CA ALA A 4 -63.64 -2.17 -3.72
C ALA A 4 -62.80 -0.88 -3.45
N ALA A 5 -61.77 -0.51 -4.23
CA ALA A 5 -61.78 0.41 -5.42
C ALA A 5 -62.14 1.89 -5.11
N ASP A 6 -61.60 2.93 -5.77
CA ASP A 6 -60.68 2.97 -6.93
C ASP A 6 -59.80 4.26 -7.03
N PHE A 7 -58.98 4.38 -8.08
CA PHE A 7 -57.96 5.42 -8.33
C PHE A 7 -58.45 6.83 -8.74
N GLN A 8 -57.62 7.87 -8.47
CA GLN A 8 -56.87 8.75 -9.42
C GLN A 8 -56.26 9.93 -8.60
N GLY A 9 -55.05 10.47 -8.78
CA GLY A 9 -54.31 10.91 -9.99
C GLY A 9 -54.15 12.45 -9.90
N THR A 10 -53.06 13.16 -10.23
CA THR A 10 -51.71 12.86 -10.77
C THR A 10 -50.72 14.00 -10.37
N SER A 11 -49.41 13.78 -10.43
CA SER A 11 -48.36 14.80 -10.11
C SER A 11 -48.27 15.95 -11.13
N PRO A 12 -47.60 17.08 -10.80
CA PRO A 12 -46.21 17.24 -11.26
C PRO A 12 -45.23 18.06 -10.37
N SER A 13 -43.97 17.61 -10.38
CA SER A 13 -42.63 18.29 -10.36
C SER A 13 -42.34 19.66 -9.66
N PRO A 14 -41.06 19.97 -9.34
CA PRO A 14 -40.70 21.05 -8.39
C PRO A 14 -40.01 22.32 -8.97
N ALA A 15 -39.81 23.28 -8.05
CA ALA A 15 -38.80 24.36 -8.02
C ALA A 15 -39.05 25.71 -8.75
N ARG A 16 -38.45 26.77 -8.16
CA ARG A 16 -38.44 28.21 -8.56
C ARG A 16 -39.80 28.92 -8.35
N ARG A 17 -39.87 30.17 -7.85
CA ARG A 17 -38.88 31.17 -7.36
C ARG A 17 -39.52 31.95 -6.17
N TRP A 18 -38.84 32.13 -5.05
CA TRP A 18 -37.94 33.25 -4.76
C TRP A 18 -38.64 34.64 -4.74
N LEU A 19 -39.32 34.98 -3.64
CA LEU A 19 -39.71 36.35 -3.28
C LEU A 19 -40.18 36.43 -1.80
N ARG A 20 -40.05 37.62 -1.19
CA ARG A 20 -40.65 38.04 0.11
C ARG A 20 -40.11 37.38 1.39
N ARG A 21 -38.83 37.63 1.68
CA ARG A 21 -38.44 38.07 3.04
C ARG A 21 -38.88 39.54 3.24
N THR A 22 -38.79 40.02 4.49
CA THR A 22 -39.09 41.38 5.01
C THR A 22 -40.56 41.84 4.93
N GLY A 23 -41.12 42.34 6.04
CA GLY A 23 -42.42 43.04 6.00
C GLY A 23 -43.36 43.03 7.23
N ALA A 24 -43.00 42.49 8.40
CA ALA A 24 -43.88 42.52 9.59
C ALA A 24 -43.11 42.49 10.92
N LEU A 25 -42.57 43.64 11.34
CA LEU A 25 -42.12 43.89 12.71
C LEU A 25 -43.20 44.72 13.46
N LEU A 26 -43.07 44.83 14.79
CA LEU A 26 -43.92 45.65 15.70
C LEU A 26 -45.30 45.10 16.12
N ALA A 27 -45.35 43.84 16.58
CA ALA A 27 -46.32 43.39 17.61
C ALA A 27 -45.81 42.11 18.32
N GLY A 28 -45.06 42.25 19.43
CA GLY A 28 -44.46 41.05 20.06
C GLY A 28 -43.59 41.25 21.32
N VAL A 29 -43.57 42.44 21.91
CA VAL A 29 -42.88 42.72 23.19
C VAL A 29 -43.86 43.61 23.98
N PRO A 30 -44.45 43.17 25.11
CA PRO A 30 -43.80 42.37 26.15
C PRO A 30 -44.63 41.15 26.65
N LEU A 31 -44.12 39.93 26.46
CA LEU A 31 -44.68 38.71 27.08
C LEU A 31 -43.61 37.69 27.51
N LEU A 32 -42.37 38.16 27.71
CA LEU A 32 -41.18 37.34 28.05
C LEU A 32 -40.47 37.81 29.34
N ALA A 33 -41.20 38.45 30.25
CA ALA A 33 -40.67 38.97 31.52
C ALA A 33 -41.20 38.23 32.77
N GLY A 34 -41.99 37.16 32.61
CA GLY A 34 -42.75 36.51 33.69
C GLY A 34 -42.39 35.05 34.01
N LEU A 35 -41.32 34.49 33.42
CA LEU A 35 -40.97 33.06 33.57
C LEU A 35 -39.58 32.79 34.19
N CYS A 36 -38.83 33.84 34.56
CA CYS A 36 -37.47 33.72 35.10
C CYS A 36 -37.43 33.51 36.62
N GLN A 37 -38.34 32.70 37.18
CA GLN A 37 -38.25 32.18 38.55
C GLN A 37 -38.67 30.70 38.60
N LEU A 38 -37.89 29.86 37.92
CA LEU A 38 -37.70 28.48 38.38
C LEU A 38 -36.74 28.52 39.59
N PRO A 39 -36.86 27.60 40.57
CA PRO A 39 -35.82 27.41 41.56
C PRO A 39 -34.52 27.06 40.82
N ALA A 40 -33.44 27.79 41.10
CA ALA A 40 -32.12 27.34 40.70
C ALA A 40 -31.85 26.03 41.46
N ALA A 41 -31.95 24.89 40.78
CA ALA A 41 -31.27 23.70 41.24
C ALA A 41 -29.80 24.09 41.41
N ALA A 42 -29.27 23.91 42.62
CA ALA A 42 -27.84 24.08 42.84
C ALA A 42 -27.10 23.20 41.81
N PRO A 43 -25.97 23.66 41.24
CA PRO A 43 -25.15 22.75 40.45
C PRO A 43 -24.85 21.56 41.34
N ALA A 44 -25.28 20.38 40.91
CA ALA A 44 -24.75 19.15 41.46
C ALA A 44 -23.30 19.10 41.00
N GLU A 45 -22.40 19.60 41.86
CA GLU A 45 -21.02 19.15 41.84
C GLU A 45 -21.09 17.63 41.99
N ALA A 46 -20.96 16.93 40.87
CA ALA A 46 -20.52 15.56 40.89
C ALA A 46 -19.14 15.61 41.52
N ALA A 47 -19.07 15.37 42.83
CA ALA A 47 -17.82 15.40 43.58
C ALA A 47 -16.83 14.50 42.85
N ASP A 48 -15.66 15.05 42.51
CA ASP A 48 -14.62 14.31 41.79
C ASP A 48 -14.36 13.00 42.53
N ALA A 49 -14.74 11.89 41.89
CA ALA A 49 -14.64 10.57 42.50
C ALA A 49 -13.18 10.13 42.60
N SER A 50 -12.33 10.70 41.76
CA SER A 50 -10.87 10.64 41.80
C SER A 50 -10.33 11.65 42.82
N GLY A 51 -9.30 11.26 43.58
CA GLY A 51 -8.75 12.10 44.64
C GLY A 51 -8.00 13.36 44.17
N SER A 52 -7.72 14.28 45.10
CA SER A 52 -6.95 15.50 44.83
C SER A 52 -5.45 15.26 44.58
N VAL A 53 -4.98 14.02 44.81
CA VAL A 53 -3.64 13.54 44.48
C VAL A 53 -3.76 12.36 43.51
N SER A 54 -3.12 12.45 42.34
CA SER A 54 -2.95 11.28 41.48
C SER A 54 -1.86 10.36 42.05
N VAL A 55 -2.14 9.06 42.07
CA VAL A 55 -1.16 8.00 42.31
C VAL A 55 -0.93 7.28 40.97
N ALA A 56 0.32 7.01 40.64
CA ALA A 56 0.73 6.18 39.51
C ALA A 56 1.58 5.01 40.03
N ILE A 57 1.24 3.79 39.63
CA ILE A 57 2.06 2.59 39.88
C ILE A 57 2.86 2.34 38.61
N ASP A 58 4.09 2.84 38.56
CA ASP A 58 4.91 2.80 37.34
C ASP A 58 5.67 1.47 37.18
N THR A 59 5.85 0.69 38.26
CA THR A 59 6.28 -0.72 38.21
C THR A 59 5.67 -1.54 39.36
N LEU A 60 5.50 -2.84 39.14
CA LEU A 60 5.14 -3.84 40.15
C LEU A 60 5.93 -5.12 39.82
N SER A 61 6.81 -5.55 40.71
CA SER A 61 7.75 -6.65 40.46
C SER A 61 7.94 -7.55 41.70
N PRO A 62 7.93 -8.90 41.57
CA PRO A 62 7.61 -9.64 40.36
C PRO A 62 6.13 -9.46 39.94
N SER A 63 5.87 -9.49 38.62
CA SER A 63 4.52 -9.25 38.08
C SER A 63 3.51 -10.35 38.44
N ALA A 64 3.96 -11.49 38.96
CA ALA A 64 3.17 -12.51 39.64
C ALA A 64 4.07 -13.20 40.69
N PRO A 65 3.95 -12.87 42.00
CA PRO A 65 4.82 -13.44 43.03
C PRO A 65 4.48 -14.89 43.39
N THR A 66 5.46 -15.55 44.00
CA THR A 66 5.36 -16.88 44.63
C THR A 66 5.86 -16.83 46.08
N ASP A 67 5.87 -17.96 46.78
CA ASP A 67 6.27 -18.03 48.20
C ASP A 67 7.73 -17.60 48.41
N GLY A 68 7.94 -16.62 49.30
CA GLY A 68 9.26 -16.08 49.64
C GLY A 68 9.74 -14.91 48.75
N ASP A 69 8.96 -14.50 47.74
CA ASP A 69 9.24 -13.29 46.99
C ASP A 69 9.06 -12.02 47.84
N THR A 70 9.66 -10.91 47.37
CA THR A 70 9.41 -9.56 47.92
C THR A 70 8.81 -8.69 46.83
N LEU A 71 7.52 -8.35 47.00
CA LEU A 71 6.78 -7.49 46.10
C LEU A 71 7.29 -6.05 46.21
N THR A 72 7.97 -5.57 45.18
CA THR A 72 8.39 -4.17 45.05
C THR A 72 7.44 -3.43 44.13
N VAL A 73 6.85 -2.34 44.64
CA VAL A 73 5.92 -1.47 43.94
C VAL A 73 6.49 -0.06 43.94
N SER A 74 6.80 0.49 42.77
CA SER A 74 7.34 1.85 42.66
C SER A 74 6.58 2.68 41.65
N GLY A 75 6.62 4.00 41.83
CA GLY A 75 5.84 4.92 41.01
C GLY A 75 5.89 6.35 41.52
N THR A 76 4.83 7.10 41.20
CA THR A 76 4.82 8.57 41.32
C THR A 76 3.53 9.05 41.98
N VAL A 77 3.62 10.04 42.89
CA VAL A 77 2.45 10.76 43.42
C VAL A 77 2.50 12.24 43.06
N THR A 78 1.38 12.78 42.58
CA THR A 78 1.30 14.17 42.09
C THR A 78 0.11 14.88 42.72
N ASN A 79 0.37 15.95 43.47
CA ASN A 79 -0.67 16.75 44.12
C ASN A 79 -1.32 17.69 43.09
N ASN A 80 -2.53 17.36 42.62
CA ASN A 80 -3.31 18.17 41.69
C ASN A 80 -4.14 19.26 42.41
N GLY A 81 -4.24 19.15 43.75
CA GLY A 81 -4.97 20.10 44.59
C GLY A 81 -4.30 21.47 44.70
N LYS A 82 -5.08 22.48 45.08
CA LYS A 82 -4.62 23.88 45.22
C LYS A 82 -3.87 24.17 46.53
N GLN A 83 -3.76 23.18 47.42
CA GLN A 83 -3.10 23.28 48.72
C GLN A 83 -2.01 22.22 48.83
N ALA A 84 -0.94 22.51 49.59
CA ALA A 84 0.04 21.49 49.90
C ALA A 84 -0.55 20.44 50.85
N VAL A 85 -0.31 19.16 50.55
CA VAL A 85 -0.58 18.07 51.48
C VAL A 85 0.59 17.97 52.44
N THR A 86 0.34 17.72 53.73
CA THR A 86 1.38 17.55 54.76
C THR A 86 1.18 16.26 55.55
N ALA A 87 2.28 15.76 56.12
CA ALA A 87 2.34 14.46 56.81
C ALA A 87 1.77 13.30 55.97
N ALA A 88 2.06 13.33 54.66
CA ALA A 88 1.54 12.35 53.72
C ALA A 88 2.35 11.05 53.75
N HIS A 89 1.69 9.94 53.46
CA HIS A 89 2.31 8.63 53.28
C HIS A 89 1.67 7.89 52.12
N VAL A 90 2.48 7.09 51.42
CA VAL A 90 2.04 6.12 50.42
C VAL A 90 2.13 4.74 51.04
N GLY A 91 1.02 4.00 51.03
CA GLY A 91 0.89 2.66 51.59
C GLY A 91 0.29 1.68 50.58
N LEU A 92 0.46 0.39 50.86
CA LEU A 92 -0.08 -0.71 50.07
C LEU A 92 -1.31 -1.30 50.76
N GLN A 93 -2.38 -1.54 50.02
CA GLN A 93 -3.63 -2.10 50.53
C GLN A 93 -3.97 -3.40 49.79
N VAL A 94 -4.21 -4.48 50.54
CA VAL A 94 -4.63 -5.79 50.00
C VAL A 94 -6.13 -5.94 50.19
N GLY A 95 -6.86 -5.85 49.09
CA GLY A 95 -8.31 -6.00 49.02
C GLY A 95 -8.75 -7.47 48.89
N PRO A 96 -10.07 -7.71 48.77
CA PRO A 96 -10.61 -9.06 48.65
C PRO A 96 -10.16 -9.75 47.36
N GLU A 97 -10.27 -11.09 47.38
CA GLU A 97 -10.18 -11.93 46.20
C GLU A 97 -11.28 -11.57 45.18
N LEU A 98 -10.95 -11.69 43.89
CA LEU A 98 -11.79 -11.27 42.76
C LEU A 98 -12.27 -12.49 41.96
N ASN A 99 -13.16 -13.26 42.59
CA ASN A 99 -13.66 -14.56 42.13
C ASN A 99 -14.45 -14.52 40.78
N THR A 100 -14.50 -13.38 40.07
CA THR A 100 -15.03 -13.30 38.70
C THR A 100 -14.21 -12.37 37.81
N ARG A 101 -14.09 -12.72 36.52
CA ARG A 101 -13.48 -11.88 35.48
C ARG A 101 -14.15 -10.50 35.31
N SER A 102 -15.43 -10.39 35.66
CA SER A 102 -16.19 -9.14 35.72
C SER A 102 -15.86 -8.26 36.93
N SER A 103 -15.43 -8.85 38.05
CA SER A 103 -14.94 -8.11 39.21
C SER A 103 -13.64 -7.37 38.86
N ILE A 104 -12.73 -8.06 38.13
CA ILE A 104 -11.49 -7.48 37.60
C ILE A 104 -11.78 -6.33 36.62
N ASP A 105 -12.78 -6.46 35.73
CA ASP A 105 -13.21 -5.35 34.88
C ASP A 105 -13.69 -4.15 35.72
N THR A 106 -14.58 -4.40 36.69
CA THR A 106 -15.14 -3.35 37.56
C THR A 106 -14.06 -2.57 38.33
N VAL A 107 -13.05 -3.27 38.85
CA VAL A 107 -11.89 -2.66 39.53
C VAL A 107 -10.97 -1.93 38.55
N SER A 108 -10.83 -2.43 37.32
CA SER A 108 -10.03 -1.76 36.27
C SER A 108 -10.65 -0.44 35.83
N ASP A 109 -11.98 -0.38 35.77
CA ASP A 109 -12.71 0.80 35.32
C ASP A 109 -12.85 1.84 36.46
N GLY A 110 -12.97 1.39 37.72
CA GLY A 110 -12.97 2.23 38.93
C GLY A 110 -11.59 2.49 39.56
N LYS A 111 -10.50 2.36 38.78
CA LYS A 111 -9.14 2.17 39.31
C LYS A 111 -8.58 3.31 40.17
N ASP A 112 -8.96 4.55 39.92
CA ASP A 112 -8.51 5.77 40.63
C ASP A 112 -9.56 6.36 41.57
N SER A 113 -10.73 5.73 41.67
CA SER A 113 -11.84 6.24 42.49
C SER A 113 -11.59 6.07 43.99
N LEU A 114 -11.75 7.12 44.80
CA LEU A 114 -11.77 7.03 46.26
C LEU A 114 -13.02 6.29 46.80
N GLN A 115 -13.98 5.92 45.94
CA GLN A 115 -15.15 5.14 46.32
C GLN A 115 -14.94 3.63 46.08
N GLY A 116 -15.74 2.81 46.78
CA GLY A 116 -15.65 1.34 46.74
C GLY A 116 -14.83 0.76 47.90
N ALA A 117 -14.89 -0.56 48.07
CA ALA A 117 -14.14 -1.23 49.13
C ALA A 117 -12.63 -1.22 48.81
N THR A 118 -11.85 -0.64 49.72
CA THR A 118 -10.40 -0.81 49.80
C THR A 118 -10.06 -1.94 50.77
N GLY A 119 -8.83 -2.45 50.65
CA GLY A 119 -8.27 -3.40 51.60
C GLY A 119 -7.88 -2.77 52.92
N SER A 120 -7.46 -3.61 53.88
CA SER A 120 -6.60 -3.13 54.96
C SER A 120 -5.28 -2.64 54.36
N GLU A 121 -4.71 -1.60 54.95
CA GLU A 121 -3.32 -1.23 54.68
C GLU A 121 -2.39 -2.26 55.33
N VAL A 122 -1.36 -2.68 54.61
CA VAL A 122 -0.31 -3.56 55.12
C VAL A 122 0.48 -2.81 56.22
N ASP A 123 1.12 -3.52 57.14
CA ASP A 123 1.81 -2.94 58.31
C ASP A 123 2.62 -1.67 57.94
N GLY A 124 2.34 -0.57 58.66
CA GLY A 124 2.94 0.75 58.47
C GLY A 124 4.46 0.84 58.61
N LYS A 125 5.19 -0.26 58.85
CA LYS A 125 6.62 -0.35 58.53
C LYS A 125 6.90 -0.25 57.01
N TYR A 126 5.93 -0.55 56.15
CA TYR A 126 6.04 -0.59 54.69
C TYR A 126 5.43 0.64 53.98
N GLU A 127 5.64 1.84 54.52
CA GLU A 127 5.10 3.11 53.97
C GLU A 127 6.21 4.07 53.46
N ALA A 128 5.93 4.83 52.41
CA ALA A 128 6.81 5.90 51.90
C ALA A 128 6.31 7.28 52.36
N LYS A 129 7.12 7.99 53.16
CA LYS A 129 6.74 9.22 53.87
C LYS A 129 7.14 10.52 53.16
N PHE A 130 6.20 11.44 53.06
CA PHE A 130 6.38 12.77 52.48
C PHE A 130 5.98 13.86 53.48
N ALA A 131 6.95 14.62 53.99
CA ALA A 131 6.68 15.70 54.93
C ALA A 131 5.70 16.76 54.34
N LYS A 132 5.81 17.01 53.03
CA LYS A 132 4.95 17.92 52.26
C LYS A 132 4.94 17.54 50.79
N LEU A 133 3.76 17.39 50.17
CA LEU A 133 3.60 17.37 48.71
C LEU A 133 3.15 18.75 48.21
N THR A 134 3.94 19.36 47.33
CA THR A 134 3.64 20.70 46.77
C THR A 134 2.73 20.57 45.52
N PRO A 135 1.71 21.43 45.35
CA PRO A 135 0.85 21.42 44.15
C PRO A 135 1.63 21.42 42.84
N GLY A 136 1.23 20.55 41.91
CA GLY A 136 1.85 20.38 40.59
C GLY A 136 3.23 19.71 40.58
N VAL A 137 3.78 19.34 41.75
CA VAL A 137 5.03 18.58 41.85
C VAL A 137 4.71 17.10 41.93
N ALA A 138 5.43 16.32 41.11
CA ALA A 138 5.44 14.86 41.12
C ALA A 138 6.61 14.37 41.98
N GLU A 139 6.33 13.51 42.96
CA GLU A 139 7.32 12.95 43.89
C GLU A 139 7.32 11.42 43.75
N PRO A 140 8.48 10.76 43.61
CA PRO A 140 8.56 9.31 43.44
C PRO A 140 8.44 8.56 44.78
N PHE A 141 7.89 7.33 44.73
CA PHE A 141 7.86 6.39 45.84
C PHE A 141 8.35 5.00 45.42
N SER A 142 8.79 4.22 46.40
CA SER A 142 9.02 2.77 46.26
C SER A 142 8.68 2.09 47.58
N LEU A 143 7.87 1.04 47.52
CA LEU A 143 7.55 0.13 48.62
C LEU A 143 8.14 -1.24 48.28
N SER A 144 8.66 -1.96 49.28
CA SER A 144 9.10 -3.36 49.14
C SER A 144 8.54 -4.16 50.31
N VAL A 145 7.68 -5.12 50.00
CA VAL A 145 6.85 -5.86 50.97
C VAL A 145 7.07 -7.37 50.76
N PRO A 146 7.55 -8.11 51.77
CA PRO A 146 7.58 -9.57 51.72
C PRO A 146 6.17 -10.13 51.48
N VAL A 147 6.05 -11.15 50.63
CA VAL A 147 4.73 -11.64 50.19
C VAL A 147 3.95 -12.34 51.31
N ASP A 148 4.64 -12.89 52.31
CA ASP A 148 4.06 -13.42 53.55
C ASP A 148 3.44 -12.34 54.45
N GLU A 149 3.85 -11.07 54.32
CA GLU A 149 3.28 -9.93 55.05
C GLU A 149 2.01 -9.37 54.36
N LEU A 150 1.61 -9.91 53.22
CA LEU A 150 0.39 -9.53 52.48
C LEU A 150 -0.87 -10.29 52.93
N ASP A 151 -0.74 -11.30 53.80
CA ASP A 151 -1.84 -12.16 54.32
C ASP A 151 -2.72 -12.76 53.20
N LEU A 152 -2.07 -13.24 52.13
CA LEU A 152 -2.75 -13.91 51.00
C LEU A 152 -3.23 -15.30 51.41
N GLY A 153 -4.39 -15.70 50.89
CA GLY A 153 -5.02 -16.99 51.16
C GLY A 153 -4.80 -18.00 50.05
N ASP A 154 -5.87 -18.70 49.67
CA ASP A 154 -5.89 -19.66 48.56
C ASP A 154 -5.48 -19.01 47.22
N ALA A 155 -5.05 -19.82 46.26
CA ALA A 155 -4.66 -19.34 44.92
C ALA A 155 -5.83 -18.63 44.21
N GLY A 156 -5.60 -17.39 43.78
CA GLY A 156 -6.65 -16.44 43.43
C GLY A 156 -6.12 -15.14 42.83
N VAL A 157 -7.03 -14.22 42.51
CA VAL A 157 -6.68 -12.87 42.04
C VAL A 157 -7.07 -11.86 43.11
N TYR A 158 -6.10 -11.20 43.72
CA TYR A 158 -6.36 -10.20 44.76
C TYR A 158 -6.45 -8.80 44.16
N GLN A 159 -7.38 -7.98 44.68
CA GLN A 159 -7.35 -6.55 44.43
C GLN A 159 -6.17 -5.94 45.18
N LEU A 160 -5.24 -5.30 44.47
CA LEU A 160 -4.15 -4.55 45.09
C LEU A 160 -4.41 -3.04 44.90
N ALA A 161 -4.04 -2.21 45.87
CA ALA A 161 -4.08 -0.77 45.68
C ALA A 161 -2.89 -0.08 46.34
N VAL A 162 -2.38 0.96 45.69
CA VAL A 162 -1.49 1.93 46.32
C VAL A 162 -2.32 3.16 46.65
N SER A 163 -2.36 3.52 47.93
CA SER A 163 -3.10 4.65 48.46
C SER A 163 -2.15 5.75 48.93
N LEU A 164 -2.51 7.02 48.70
CA LEU A 164 -1.89 8.13 49.40
C LEU A 164 -2.88 8.72 50.42
N SER A 165 -2.44 8.78 51.67
CA SER A 165 -3.12 9.45 52.77
C SER A 165 -2.32 10.68 53.24
N GLY A 166 -3.01 11.67 53.81
CA GLY A 166 -2.38 12.88 54.34
C GLY A 166 -3.38 13.98 54.70
N ARG A 167 -2.86 15.18 54.97
CA ARG A 167 -3.61 16.30 55.56
C ARG A 167 -3.54 17.56 54.70
N THR A 168 -4.57 18.39 54.72
CA THR A 168 -4.60 19.68 53.99
C THR A 168 -4.84 20.84 54.95
N ALA A 169 -4.73 22.09 54.47
CA ALA A 169 -5.07 23.26 55.29
C ALA A 169 -6.59 23.42 55.49
N ALA A 170 -7.41 22.79 54.65
CA ALA A 170 -8.87 22.71 54.82
C ALA A 170 -9.30 21.58 55.76
N GLN A 171 -8.53 20.49 55.83
CA GLN A 171 -8.84 19.28 56.59
C GLN A 171 -7.58 18.78 57.32
N SER A 172 -7.47 19.15 58.59
CA SER A 172 -6.26 18.93 59.41
C SER A 172 -6.19 17.54 60.06
N TRP A 173 -7.14 16.65 59.76
CA TRP A 173 -7.09 15.23 60.11
C TRP A 173 -6.56 14.42 58.92
N ASP A 174 -6.17 13.18 59.19
CA ASP A 174 -5.64 12.28 58.17
C ASP A 174 -6.77 11.67 57.33
N GLN A 175 -6.59 11.65 56.01
CA GLN A 175 -7.57 11.13 55.06
C GLN A 175 -6.88 10.64 53.78
N GLN A 176 -7.52 9.70 53.09
CA GLN A 176 -7.07 9.24 51.79
C GLN A 176 -7.34 10.32 50.72
N LEU A 177 -6.30 10.72 50.00
CA LEU A 177 -6.31 11.81 49.01
C LEU A 177 -6.03 11.34 47.59
N GLY A 178 -5.57 10.09 47.42
CA GLY A 178 -5.33 9.45 46.14
C GLY A 178 -5.33 7.92 46.24
N ILE A 179 -5.61 7.26 45.13
CA ILE A 179 -5.50 5.79 45.01
C ILE A 179 -5.19 5.41 43.56
N GLN A 180 -4.46 4.31 43.39
CA GLN A 180 -4.39 3.56 42.14
C GLN A 180 -4.57 2.07 42.46
N ARG A 181 -5.66 1.48 41.99
CA ARG A 181 -5.91 0.04 42.06
C ARG A 181 -5.22 -0.68 40.90
N THR A 182 -4.83 -1.92 41.17
CA THR A 182 -4.28 -2.90 40.24
C THR A 182 -4.65 -4.30 40.75
N PHE A 183 -3.99 -5.33 40.26
CA PHE A 183 -4.22 -6.71 40.65
C PHE A 183 -2.94 -7.35 41.16
N LEU A 184 -3.09 -8.42 41.94
CA LEU A 184 -2.01 -9.34 42.28
C LEU A 184 -2.49 -10.77 41.97
N PRO A 185 -2.04 -11.40 40.88
CA PRO A 185 -2.31 -12.81 40.61
C PRO A 185 -1.46 -13.67 41.55
N TRP A 186 -2.11 -14.53 42.33
CA TRP A 186 -1.48 -15.37 43.35
C TRP A 186 -1.68 -16.86 43.05
N GLN A 187 -0.58 -17.56 42.81
CA GLN A 187 -0.55 -18.99 42.49
C GLN A 187 0.83 -19.55 42.86
N SER A 188 1.07 -19.73 44.16
CA SER A 188 2.35 -20.18 44.71
C SER A 188 2.75 -21.58 44.22
N ASP A 189 1.85 -22.55 44.35
CA ASP A 189 1.99 -23.92 43.82
C ASP A 189 1.64 -24.03 42.33
N GLU A 190 2.13 -25.09 41.67
CA GLU A 190 1.73 -25.45 40.31
C GLU A 190 0.22 -25.77 40.23
N ALA A 191 -0.51 -25.13 39.32
CA ALA A 191 -1.96 -25.33 39.22
C ALA A 191 -2.33 -26.73 38.69
N ASP A 192 -3.24 -27.42 39.38
CA ASP A 192 -3.80 -28.74 39.05
C ASP A 192 -4.18 -28.93 37.57
N THR A 193 -4.57 -27.86 36.86
CA THR A 193 -5.07 -27.92 35.48
C THR A 193 -4.75 -26.65 34.67
N LYS A 194 -3.46 -26.42 34.41
CA LYS A 194 -2.97 -25.32 33.55
C LYS A 194 -3.74 -25.17 32.22
N THR A 195 -4.29 -23.98 31.97
CA THR A 195 -4.85 -23.56 30.68
C THR A 195 -3.79 -23.56 29.58
N LYS A 196 -4.17 -24.03 28.38
CA LYS A 196 -3.33 -23.98 27.17
C LYS A 196 -3.55 -22.65 26.48
N THR A 197 -2.51 -21.83 26.39
CA THR A 197 -2.59 -20.47 25.83
C THR A 197 -1.83 -20.38 24.51
N THR A 198 -2.51 -19.88 23.47
CA THR A 198 -1.88 -19.43 22.21
C THR A 198 -1.94 -17.91 22.16
N PHE A 199 -0.82 -17.25 21.90
CA PHE A 199 -0.77 -15.81 21.67
C PHE A 199 -0.34 -15.54 20.22
N LEU A 200 -1.12 -14.75 19.49
CA LEU A 200 -0.80 -14.32 18.12
C LEU A 200 0.12 -13.10 18.14
N TRP A 201 1.24 -13.16 17.44
CA TRP A 201 2.23 -12.10 17.38
C TRP A 201 2.31 -11.50 15.96
N PRO A 202 1.66 -10.34 15.71
CA PRO A 202 1.45 -9.87 14.34
C PRO A 202 2.62 -9.03 13.78
N LEU A 203 3.26 -9.51 12.71
CA LEU A 203 4.13 -8.70 11.85
C LEU A 203 3.34 -8.26 10.62
N ILE A 204 2.64 -7.14 10.78
CA ILE A 204 1.79 -6.50 9.78
C ILE A 204 2.20 -5.01 9.74
N SER A 205 2.13 -4.39 8.56
CA SER A 205 2.38 -2.96 8.35
C SER A 205 1.33 -2.37 7.40
N SER A 206 1.45 -1.08 7.08
CA SER A 206 0.72 -0.45 5.99
C SER A 206 1.24 -0.87 4.62
N VAL A 207 0.49 -0.56 3.56
CA VAL A 207 0.99 -0.59 2.18
C VAL A 207 2.10 0.45 2.02
N HIS A 208 3.29 0.03 1.56
CA HIS A 208 4.44 0.92 1.31
C HIS A 208 4.87 0.98 -0.16
N MET A 209 4.44 0.04 -1.00
CA MET A 209 4.86 -0.09 -2.40
C MET A 209 3.74 0.27 -3.39
N THR A 210 4.09 1.00 -4.44
CA THR A 210 3.18 1.37 -5.56
C THR A 210 3.01 0.21 -6.57
N ALA A 211 2.37 0.48 -7.72
CA ALA A 211 2.49 -0.36 -8.92
C ALA A 211 3.71 0.00 -9.80
N GLU A 212 4.39 1.12 -9.51
CA GLU A 212 5.44 1.66 -10.38
C GLU A 212 6.72 0.84 -10.32
N THR A 213 7.29 0.62 -11.51
CA THR A 213 8.63 0.08 -11.67
C THR A 213 9.43 0.96 -12.61
N GLY A 214 10.68 1.22 -12.26
CA GLY A 214 11.57 2.05 -13.06
C GLY A 214 11.82 1.46 -14.45
N SER A 215 11.99 2.34 -15.45
CA SER A 215 12.22 2.03 -16.86
C SER A 215 13.61 1.41 -17.16
N ASN A 216 14.11 0.55 -16.27
CA ASN A 216 15.31 -0.25 -16.46
C ASN A 216 14.94 -1.74 -16.70
N ALA A 217 15.93 -2.57 -17.01
CA ALA A 217 15.72 -4.01 -17.21
C ALA A 217 15.39 -4.73 -15.88
N GLN A 218 15.78 -4.14 -14.76
CA GLN A 218 15.63 -4.68 -13.40
C GLN A 218 14.27 -4.39 -12.77
N GLN A 219 13.47 -3.51 -13.36
CA GLN A 219 12.18 -3.05 -12.81
C GLN A 219 12.27 -2.59 -11.36
N THR A 220 13.25 -1.73 -11.07
CA THR A 220 13.46 -1.12 -9.75
C THR A 220 12.14 -0.60 -9.17
N PRO A 221 11.63 -1.17 -8.06
CA PRO A 221 10.32 -0.82 -7.53
C PRO A 221 10.31 0.55 -6.86
N VAL A 222 9.16 1.22 -6.89
CA VAL A 222 8.93 2.52 -6.25
C VAL A 222 8.05 2.37 -5.01
N PHE A 223 8.53 2.91 -3.89
CA PHE A 223 7.85 3.02 -2.61
C PHE A 223 7.17 4.39 -2.48
N LEU A 224 6.04 4.43 -1.78
CA LEU A 224 5.30 5.66 -1.48
C LEU A 224 6.13 6.65 -0.65
N ASP A 225 6.90 6.11 0.30
CA ASP A 225 7.69 6.84 1.28
C ASP A 225 8.87 5.94 1.77
N ASP A 226 9.44 6.28 2.93
CA ASP A 226 10.52 5.53 3.59
C ASP A 226 10.15 5.21 5.06
N ASP A 227 8.85 5.18 5.39
CA ASP A 227 8.36 4.89 6.74
C ASP A 227 8.58 3.43 7.12
N LEU A 228 8.54 2.49 6.16
CA LEU A 228 8.96 1.11 6.40
C LEU A 228 10.40 1.02 6.91
N ALA A 229 11.33 1.85 6.38
CA ALA A 229 12.70 1.91 6.87
C ALA A 229 12.76 2.36 8.33
N LYS A 230 11.87 3.27 8.74
CA LYS A 230 11.74 3.72 10.14
C LYS A 230 11.18 2.59 11.01
N GLU A 231 10.17 1.84 10.54
CA GLU A 231 9.58 0.73 11.28
C GLU A 231 10.57 -0.40 11.58
N ILE A 232 11.46 -0.74 10.63
CA ILE A 232 12.50 -1.78 10.80
C ILE A 232 13.84 -1.25 11.35
N SER A 233 13.95 0.07 11.58
CA SER A 233 15.13 0.68 12.22
C SER A 233 15.17 0.42 13.73
N ALA A 234 16.32 0.61 14.36
CA ALA A 234 16.52 0.32 15.79
C ALA A 234 15.52 1.09 16.68
N GLY A 235 14.67 0.36 17.42
CA GLY A 235 13.58 0.93 18.22
C GLY A 235 12.34 1.36 17.42
N GLY A 236 12.30 1.07 16.12
CA GLY A 236 11.10 1.11 15.28
C GLY A 236 10.12 -0.01 15.65
N ARG A 237 8.85 0.16 15.25
CA ARG A 237 7.75 -0.74 15.65
C ARG A 237 8.00 -2.21 15.28
N LEU A 238 8.54 -2.48 14.09
CA LEU A 238 8.80 -3.83 13.60
C LEU A 238 10.14 -4.41 14.09
N ASP A 239 11.13 -3.57 14.37
CA ASP A 239 12.36 -4.00 15.07
C ASP A 239 12.06 -4.38 16.53
N GLN A 240 11.23 -3.61 17.23
CA GLN A 240 10.82 -3.94 18.61
C GLN A 240 9.95 -5.21 18.65
N MET A 241 8.97 -5.33 17.73
CA MET A 241 8.17 -6.56 17.61
C MET A 241 9.03 -7.79 17.31
N LEU A 242 10.07 -7.67 16.48
CA LEU A 242 11.00 -8.77 16.22
C LEU A 242 11.88 -9.10 17.45
N SER A 243 12.48 -8.07 18.06
CA SER A 243 13.41 -8.21 19.19
C SER A 243 12.79 -8.77 20.46
N LEU A 244 11.50 -8.50 20.68
CA LEU A 244 10.74 -9.13 21.75
C LEU A 244 10.29 -10.54 21.33
N GLY A 245 9.66 -10.67 20.16
CA GLY A 245 9.07 -11.92 19.69
C GLY A 245 10.05 -13.08 19.50
N GLU A 246 11.32 -12.82 19.16
CA GLU A 246 12.35 -13.85 19.00
C GLU A 246 12.62 -14.67 20.27
N ASN A 247 12.27 -14.14 21.45
CA ASN A 247 12.46 -14.78 22.77
C ASN A 247 11.18 -15.40 23.35
N LEU A 248 10.03 -15.31 22.67
CA LEU A 248 8.73 -15.76 23.19
C LEU A 248 8.25 -17.04 22.48
N ASP A 249 7.44 -17.87 23.16
CA ASP A 249 6.66 -18.90 22.48
C ASP A 249 5.32 -18.32 21.99
N VAL A 250 5.29 -17.90 20.74
CA VAL A 250 4.14 -17.28 20.07
C VAL A 250 3.87 -17.92 18.70
N THR A 251 2.65 -17.75 18.20
CA THR A 251 2.34 -17.98 16.78
C THR A 251 2.56 -16.67 16.04
N TRP A 252 3.55 -16.61 15.15
CA TRP A 252 3.79 -15.44 14.29
C TRP A 252 2.67 -15.35 13.26
N VAL A 253 2.06 -14.17 13.12
CA VAL A 253 1.06 -13.89 12.08
C VAL A 253 1.61 -12.80 11.17
N ILE A 254 1.97 -13.15 9.94
CA ILE A 254 2.78 -12.30 9.08
C ILE A 254 1.99 -11.90 7.83
N ASP A 255 2.03 -10.61 7.47
CA ASP A 255 1.60 -10.15 6.15
C ASP A 255 2.73 -10.40 5.11
N PRO A 256 2.46 -11.18 4.04
CA PRO A 256 3.43 -11.37 2.96
C PRO A 256 3.84 -10.10 2.22
N ASP A 257 3.04 -9.03 2.21
CA ASP A 257 3.41 -7.77 1.57
C ASP A 257 4.49 -7.03 2.35
N LEU A 258 4.50 -7.15 3.69
CA LEU A 258 5.62 -6.68 4.51
C LEU A 258 6.91 -7.41 4.12
N LEU A 259 6.86 -8.74 3.94
CA LEU A 259 8.02 -9.53 3.53
C LEU A 259 8.52 -9.15 2.12
N ALA A 260 7.61 -9.01 1.15
CA ALA A 260 7.96 -8.59 -0.20
C ALA A 260 8.51 -7.16 -0.24
N SER A 261 7.98 -6.26 0.61
CA SER A 261 8.45 -4.88 0.72
C SER A 261 9.88 -4.82 1.31
N VAL A 262 10.16 -5.54 2.41
CA VAL A 262 11.52 -5.54 2.97
C VAL A 262 12.50 -6.29 2.05
N ASP A 263 12.08 -7.36 1.35
CA ASP A 263 12.93 -8.05 0.36
C ASP A 263 13.29 -7.13 -0.83
N ALA A 264 12.33 -6.36 -1.34
CA ALA A 264 12.56 -5.33 -2.34
C ALA A 264 13.53 -4.24 -1.83
N MET A 265 13.43 -3.84 -0.56
CA MET A 265 14.38 -2.91 0.06
C MET A 265 15.81 -3.47 0.17
N THR A 266 16.03 -4.79 0.14
CA THR A 266 17.40 -5.36 0.12
C THR A 266 18.14 -5.10 -1.20
N HIS A 267 17.41 -4.71 -2.25
CA HIS A 267 17.88 -4.45 -3.60
C HIS A 267 17.91 -2.93 -3.91
N SER A 268 18.14 -2.56 -5.17
CA SER A 268 17.96 -1.18 -5.61
C SER A 268 16.47 -0.85 -5.69
N TYR A 269 15.98 -0.03 -4.76
CA TYR A 269 14.61 0.51 -4.73
C TYR A 269 14.61 2.04 -4.88
N ARG A 270 13.45 2.63 -5.15
CA ARG A 270 13.24 4.08 -5.22
C ARG A 270 12.08 4.50 -4.31
N ILE A 271 12.06 5.77 -3.93
CA ILE A 271 11.01 6.40 -3.13
C ILE A 271 10.37 7.50 -3.99
N GLN A 272 9.05 7.66 -3.90
CA GLN A 272 8.28 8.67 -4.61
C GLN A 272 8.58 10.08 -4.08
N GLY A 273 8.60 11.07 -4.98
CA GLY A 273 8.86 12.47 -4.67
C GLY A 273 7.67 13.37 -5.03
N GLU A 274 7.93 14.65 -5.23
CA GLU A 274 6.92 15.57 -5.76
C GLU A 274 6.77 15.35 -7.28
N GLY A 275 5.55 15.03 -7.74
CA GLY A 275 5.26 14.67 -9.13
C GLY A 275 6.05 13.44 -9.58
N ASP A 276 6.42 13.41 -10.86
CA ASP A 276 7.15 12.31 -11.52
C ASP A 276 8.60 12.10 -11.01
N THR A 277 9.00 12.78 -9.93
CA THR A 277 10.33 12.66 -9.35
C THR A 277 10.42 11.49 -8.38
N THR A 278 11.58 10.85 -8.33
CA THR A 278 11.87 9.72 -7.42
C THR A 278 13.31 9.79 -6.92
N THR A 279 13.56 9.39 -5.68
CA THR A 279 14.90 9.32 -5.08
C THR A 279 15.35 7.87 -4.93
N PRO A 280 16.68 7.57 -4.94
CA PRO A 280 17.17 6.23 -4.61
C PRO A 280 17.01 5.93 -3.11
N GLY A 281 16.45 4.78 -2.78
CA GLY A 281 16.39 4.29 -1.40
C GLY A 281 17.74 3.80 -0.89
N THR A 282 18.04 3.99 0.40
CA THR A 282 19.39 3.78 0.97
C THR A 282 19.50 2.73 2.09
N HIS A 283 18.40 2.07 2.45
CA HIS A 283 18.32 1.20 3.63
C HIS A 283 18.57 -0.30 3.36
N GLN A 284 19.30 -0.64 2.28
CA GLN A 284 19.57 -2.03 1.87
C GLN A 284 20.24 -2.90 2.95
N ALA A 285 21.16 -2.33 3.73
CA ALA A 285 21.86 -3.05 4.80
C ALA A 285 20.92 -3.35 5.97
N LEU A 286 20.03 -2.40 6.31
CA LEU A 286 19.05 -2.54 7.38
C LEU A 286 18.00 -3.61 7.04
N ALA A 287 17.46 -3.57 5.81
CA ALA A 287 16.51 -4.56 5.32
C ALA A 287 17.08 -6.00 5.38
N LYS A 288 18.35 -6.18 4.96
CA LYS A 288 19.06 -7.47 5.04
C LYS A 288 19.25 -7.94 6.48
N GLN A 289 19.62 -7.03 7.39
CA GLN A 289 19.81 -7.35 8.80
C GLN A 289 18.49 -7.76 9.48
N TRP A 290 17.40 -7.03 9.21
CA TRP A 290 16.08 -7.31 9.79
C TRP A 290 15.52 -8.65 9.27
N LEU A 291 15.59 -8.92 7.95
CA LEU A 291 15.15 -10.21 7.40
C LEU A 291 15.98 -11.39 7.92
N ALA A 292 17.31 -11.26 8.04
CA ALA A 292 18.15 -12.32 8.60
C ALA A 292 17.83 -12.63 10.08
N ARG A 293 17.44 -11.60 10.86
CA ARG A 293 16.91 -11.81 12.22
C ARG A 293 15.55 -12.50 12.19
N LEU A 294 14.63 -12.07 11.32
CA LEU A 294 13.29 -12.65 11.23
C LEU A 294 13.32 -14.12 10.81
N GLN A 295 14.12 -14.48 9.80
CA GLN A 295 14.36 -15.87 9.38
C GLN A 295 14.74 -16.76 10.58
N LYS A 296 15.70 -16.32 11.39
CA LYS A 296 16.15 -17.02 12.59
C LYS A 296 15.06 -17.08 13.68
N ALA A 297 14.26 -16.02 13.85
CA ALA A 297 13.22 -15.94 14.87
C ALA A 297 12.02 -16.87 14.61
N VAL A 298 11.81 -17.30 13.35
CA VAL A 298 10.67 -18.15 12.96
C VAL A 298 11.01 -19.63 12.75
N GLU A 299 12.29 -20.02 12.69
CA GLU A 299 12.77 -21.33 12.21
C GLU A 299 12.03 -22.55 12.82
N ASP A 300 11.87 -22.60 14.15
CA ASP A 300 11.14 -23.65 14.90
C ASP A 300 9.69 -23.26 15.31
N LYS A 301 9.29 -22.00 15.05
CA LYS A 301 8.01 -21.45 15.52
C LYS A 301 6.86 -21.81 14.56
N GLU A 302 5.65 -21.41 14.90
CA GLU A 302 4.50 -21.52 13.99
C GLU A 302 4.30 -20.19 13.27
N VAL A 303 4.25 -20.22 11.94
CA VAL A 303 3.97 -19.05 11.09
C VAL A 303 2.62 -19.23 10.41
N VAL A 304 1.72 -18.29 10.64
CA VAL A 304 0.49 -18.10 9.88
C VAL A 304 0.72 -16.99 8.88
N ALA A 305 0.51 -17.28 7.60
CA ALA A 305 0.52 -16.27 6.54
C ALA A 305 -0.89 -15.72 6.34
N LEU A 306 -1.05 -14.40 6.42
CA LEU A 306 -2.24 -13.73 5.91
C LEU A 306 -2.21 -13.75 4.36
N PRO A 307 -3.34 -13.59 3.66
CA PRO A 307 -3.31 -13.28 2.23
C PRO A 307 -2.53 -11.98 1.99
N PHE A 308 -1.82 -11.90 0.87
CA PHE A 308 -0.91 -10.80 0.53
C PHE A 308 -1.57 -9.41 0.66
N ALA A 309 -0.91 -8.52 1.42
CA ALA A 309 -1.36 -7.15 1.75
C ALA A 309 -2.63 -7.08 2.62
N ASP A 310 -2.95 -8.16 3.34
CA ASP A 310 -4.09 -8.30 4.26
C ASP A 310 -5.42 -7.73 3.72
N PRO A 311 -6.03 -8.34 2.68
CA PRO A 311 -7.27 -7.82 2.08
C PRO A 311 -8.45 -7.82 3.07
N ASP A 312 -9.20 -6.72 3.08
CA ASP A 312 -10.30 -6.52 4.03
C ASP A 312 -11.52 -7.39 3.75
N LEU A 313 -11.49 -8.60 4.33
CA LEU A 313 -12.53 -9.63 4.25
C LEU A 313 -13.94 -9.10 4.55
N ALA A 314 -14.10 -8.13 5.45
CA ALA A 314 -15.41 -7.57 5.81
C ALA A 314 -15.92 -6.59 4.74
N SER A 315 -15.05 -5.73 4.24
CA SER A 315 -15.37 -4.82 3.12
C SER A 315 -15.65 -5.59 1.83
N LEU A 316 -14.85 -6.61 1.55
CA LEU A 316 -15.07 -7.52 0.42
C LEU A 316 -16.41 -8.25 0.56
N ALA A 317 -16.72 -8.78 1.75
CA ALA A 317 -17.99 -9.45 2.01
C ALA A 317 -19.22 -8.55 1.83
N HIS A 318 -19.24 -7.35 2.42
CA HIS A 318 -20.39 -6.46 2.35
C HIS A 318 -20.53 -5.72 1.01
N ASN A 319 -19.41 -5.27 0.43
CA ASN A 319 -19.41 -4.31 -0.68
C ASN A 319 -18.84 -4.91 -1.98
N GLY A 320 -17.80 -5.75 -1.90
CA GLY A 320 -17.07 -6.30 -3.05
C GLY A 320 -17.68 -7.54 -3.70
N THR A 321 -18.35 -8.44 -2.97
CA THR A 321 -18.95 -9.70 -3.49
C THR A 321 -19.97 -9.52 -4.61
N SER A 322 -20.43 -8.29 -4.86
CA SER A 322 -21.35 -7.91 -5.94
C SER A 322 -20.66 -7.21 -7.12
N VAL A 323 -19.35 -7.39 -7.25
CA VAL A 323 -18.48 -6.91 -8.33
C VAL A 323 -17.69 -8.12 -8.87
N THR A 324 -17.64 -8.26 -10.20
CA THR A 324 -16.91 -9.35 -10.88
C THR A 324 -15.41 -9.24 -10.61
N GLY A 325 -14.74 -10.39 -10.42
CA GLY A 325 -13.28 -10.46 -10.20
C GLY A 325 -12.84 -10.26 -8.74
N SER A 326 -13.59 -9.53 -7.91
CA SER A 326 -13.13 -9.15 -6.56
C SER A 326 -12.90 -10.32 -5.58
N LEU A 327 -13.45 -11.52 -5.83
CA LEU A 327 -13.10 -12.73 -5.08
C LEU A 327 -11.85 -13.44 -5.63
N SER A 328 -11.57 -13.33 -6.93
CA SER A 328 -10.37 -13.92 -7.55
C SER A 328 -9.10 -13.29 -6.98
N HIS A 329 -9.09 -11.98 -6.73
CA HIS A 329 -7.96 -11.31 -6.09
C HIS A 329 -7.67 -11.80 -4.65
N LEU A 330 -8.68 -12.27 -3.90
CA LEU A 330 -8.45 -12.87 -2.58
C LEU A 330 -7.80 -14.26 -2.70
N ASP A 331 -8.18 -15.02 -3.72
CA ASP A 331 -7.59 -16.31 -4.08
C ASP A 331 -6.11 -16.10 -4.50
N GLU A 332 -5.87 -15.19 -5.44
CA GLU A 332 -4.54 -14.76 -5.90
C GLU A 332 -3.64 -14.27 -4.75
N ALA A 333 -4.18 -13.45 -3.84
CA ALA A 333 -3.46 -12.98 -2.65
C ALA A 333 -3.07 -14.14 -1.71
N THR A 334 -3.86 -15.22 -1.66
CA THR A 334 -3.60 -16.37 -0.79
C THR A 334 -2.57 -17.34 -1.41
N ASP A 335 -2.62 -17.55 -2.73
CA ASP A 335 -1.60 -18.32 -3.47
C ASP A 335 -0.21 -17.65 -3.43
N VAL A 336 -0.18 -16.32 -3.58
CA VAL A 336 1.06 -15.53 -3.43
C VAL A 336 1.58 -15.61 -2.00
N ALA A 337 0.71 -15.56 -0.98
CA ALA A 337 1.12 -15.59 0.43
C ALA A 337 2.03 -16.76 0.80
N ALA A 338 1.58 -17.99 0.48
CA ALA A 338 2.34 -19.21 0.75
C ALA A 338 3.68 -19.26 -0.01
N THR A 339 3.75 -18.61 -1.17
CA THR A 339 4.95 -18.57 -2.02
C THR A 339 5.96 -17.54 -1.51
N THR A 340 5.51 -16.32 -1.16
CA THR A 340 6.37 -15.26 -0.62
C THR A 340 7.01 -15.66 0.70
N VAL A 341 6.24 -16.21 1.66
CA VAL A 341 6.80 -16.65 2.95
C VAL A 341 7.83 -17.77 2.77
N ARG A 342 7.56 -18.76 1.91
CA ARG A 342 8.50 -19.85 1.64
C ARG A 342 9.79 -19.37 0.97
N THR A 343 9.69 -18.38 0.08
CA THR A 343 10.86 -17.79 -0.61
C THR A 343 11.68 -16.91 0.32
N VAL A 344 11.04 -16.04 1.12
CA VAL A 344 11.73 -15.02 1.93
C VAL A 344 12.14 -15.53 3.32
N LEU A 345 11.32 -16.37 3.97
CA LEU A 345 11.58 -16.89 5.33
C LEU A 345 12.02 -18.35 5.38
N HIS A 346 12.01 -19.07 4.26
CA HIS A 346 12.42 -20.48 4.11
C HIS A 346 11.64 -21.51 4.94
N VAL A 347 10.64 -21.09 5.71
CA VAL A 347 9.68 -21.93 6.44
C VAL A 347 8.41 -22.19 5.61
N THR A 348 7.63 -23.21 6.00
CA THR A 348 6.29 -23.45 5.43
C THR A 348 5.23 -22.84 6.34
N PRO A 349 4.47 -21.82 5.88
CA PRO A 349 3.38 -21.25 6.68
C PRO A 349 2.13 -22.13 6.66
N SER A 350 1.23 -21.91 7.62
CA SER A 350 -0.20 -22.24 7.45
C SER A 350 -0.92 -21.05 6.82
N THR A 351 -1.71 -21.32 5.78
CA THR A 351 -2.68 -20.39 5.15
C THR A 351 -4.12 -20.76 5.49
N ASP A 352 -4.34 -21.74 6.37
CA ASP A 352 -5.67 -22.27 6.71
C ASP A 352 -6.53 -21.27 7.52
N PHE A 353 -5.95 -20.14 7.94
CA PHE A 353 -6.50 -19.17 8.88
C PHE A 353 -6.82 -17.82 8.22
N ALA A 354 -8.10 -17.49 8.14
CA ALA A 354 -8.54 -16.13 7.87
C ALA A 354 -8.73 -15.34 9.17
N TRP A 355 -8.19 -14.12 9.26
CA TRP A 355 -8.33 -13.27 10.45
C TRP A 355 -9.01 -11.93 10.13
N PRO A 356 -10.36 -11.85 10.18
CA PRO A 356 -11.08 -10.58 10.06
C PRO A 356 -10.67 -9.56 11.13
N VAL A 357 -10.82 -8.27 10.81
CA VAL A 357 -10.47 -7.15 11.70
C VAL A 357 -11.20 -7.27 13.04
N ASN A 358 -10.45 -7.17 14.14
CA ASN A 358 -10.90 -7.41 15.53
C ASN A 358 -11.58 -8.76 15.78
N GLY A 359 -11.44 -9.75 14.89
CA GLY A 359 -12.19 -11.01 14.92
C GLY A 359 -13.70 -10.81 14.74
N ALA A 360 -14.12 -9.68 14.17
CA ALA A 360 -15.52 -9.35 13.93
C ALA A 360 -16.06 -10.12 12.72
N VAL A 361 -17.02 -11.00 12.95
CA VAL A 361 -17.55 -11.95 11.96
C VAL A 361 -19.06 -11.81 11.77
N ASP A 362 -19.51 -12.16 10.58
CA ASP A 362 -20.88 -12.60 10.28
C ASP A 362 -20.84 -13.63 9.14
N ARG A 363 -22.02 -14.13 8.72
CA ARG A 363 -22.13 -15.19 7.69
C ARG A 363 -21.53 -14.81 6.34
N SER A 364 -21.58 -13.53 5.97
CA SER A 364 -21.01 -12.99 4.73
C SER A 364 -19.48 -12.99 4.82
N ILE A 365 -18.94 -12.52 5.95
CA ILE A 365 -17.51 -12.45 6.23
C ILE A 365 -16.91 -13.87 6.28
N VAL A 366 -17.56 -14.80 7.01
CA VAL A 366 -17.15 -16.22 7.04
C VAL A 366 -17.17 -16.82 5.64
N LYS A 367 -18.21 -16.57 4.82
CA LYS A 367 -18.26 -17.11 3.46
C LYS A 367 -17.09 -16.62 2.60
N VAL A 368 -16.74 -15.34 2.67
CA VAL A 368 -15.60 -14.77 1.91
C VAL A 368 -14.27 -15.32 2.40
N ALA A 369 -14.06 -15.39 3.73
CA ALA A 369 -12.90 -16.05 4.32
C ALA A 369 -12.72 -17.49 3.77
N THR A 370 -13.80 -18.28 3.74
CA THR A 370 -13.76 -19.66 3.23
C THR A 370 -13.68 -19.79 1.70
N SER A 371 -13.83 -18.71 0.94
CA SER A 371 -13.77 -18.79 -0.54
C SER A 371 -12.36 -18.77 -1.10
N ALA A 372 -11.35 -18.42 -0.29
CA ALA A 372 -9.92 -18.49 -0.64
C ALA A 372 -9.20 -19.50 0.28
N GLY A 373 -9.68 -20.74 0.31
CA GLY A 373 -9.04 -21.89 0.98
C GLY A 373 -9.15 -21.99 2.51
N ALA A 374 -9.20 -20.88 3.26
CA ALA A 374 -9.13 -20.91 4.72
C ALA A 374 -10.37 -21.56 5.39
N ASP A 375 -10.17 -22.69 6.09
CA ASP A 375 -11.23 -23.39 6.83
C ASP A 375 -11.26 -23.04 8.34
N LYS A 376 -10.28 -22.27 8.83
CA LYS A 376 -10.27 -21.67 10.17
C LYS A 376 -10.52 -20.17 10.07
N VAL A 377 -11.42 -19.64 10.89
CA VAL A 377 -11.70 -18.18 10.97
C VAL A 377 -11.42 -17.68 12.38
N ILE A 378 -10.41 -16.83 12.54
CA ILE A 378 -10.05 -16.23 13.83
C ILE A 378 -11.09 -15.15 14.16
N ALA A 379 -11.99 -15.50 15.07
CA ALA A 379 -13.07 -14.64 15.58
C ALA A 379 -12.74 -14.19 17.02
N ARG A 380 -13.54 -13.27 17.57
CA ARG A 380 -13.37 -12.82 18.97
C ARG A 380 -14.66 -12.98 19.77
N SER A 381 -14.55 -13.25 21.07
CA SER A 381 -15.70 -13.64 21.93
C SER A 381 -16.73 -12.53 22.18
N ASP A 382 -16.43 -11.29 21.80
CA ASP A 382 -17.38 -10.16 21.77
C ASP A 382 -18.18 -10.08 20.46
N SER A 383 -17.72 -10.76 19.39
CA SER A 383 -18.44 -10.92 18.12
C SER A 383 -19.18 -12.27 18.04
N LEU A 384 -18.54 -13.37 18.44
CA LEU A 384 -19.19 -14.69 18.59
C LEU A 384 -19.49 -14.95 20.07
N GLN A 385 -20.46 -14.20 20.60
CA GLN A 385 -20.83 -14.21 22.02
C GLN A 385 -21.49 -15.52 22.44
N GLU A 386 -21.22 -15.95 23.68
CA GLU A 386 -21.77 -17.20 24.22
C GLU A 386 -23.25 -17.08 24.63
N THR A 387 -24.07 -18.00 24.13
CA THR A 387 -25.55 -17.93 24.23
C THR A 387 -26.18 -18.98 25.15
N ALA A 388 -25.43 -19.98 25.59
CA ALA A 388 -25.93 -21.10 26.40
C ALA A 388 -25.80 -20.92 27.92
N GLY A 389 -25.37 -19.74 28.40
CA GLY A 389 -25.23 -19.46 29.84
C GLY A 389 -24.11 -20.24 30.53
N LEU A 390 -23.02 -20.53 29.82
CA LEU A 390 -21.86 -21.22 30.39
C LEU A 390 -21.18 -20.38 31.48
N SER A 391 -20.87 -21.00 32.61
CA SER A 391 -20.23 -20.35 33.78
C SER A 391 -18.73 -20.09 33.61
N TYR A 392 -18.13 -20.55 32.51
CA TYR A 392 -16.70 -20.52 32.25
C TYR A 392 -16.42 -20.13 30.80
N THR A 393 -15.25 -19.52 30.56
CA THR A 393 -14.75 -19.24 29.22
C THR A 393 -14.39 -20.57 28.56
N PRO A 394 -15.07 -21.02 27.48
CA PRO A 394 -14.79 -22.31 26.86
C PRO A 394 -13.57 -22.21 25.94
N SER A 395 -13.07 -23.36 25.45
CA SER A 395 -11.92 -23.44 24.54
C SER A 395 -12.12 -22.59 23.26
N ALA A 396 -11.10 -22.36 22.45
CA ALA A 396 -11.19 -21.46 21.28
C ALA A 396 -11.98 -22.07 20.11
N ALA A 397 -11.88 -23.39 19.88
CA ALA A 397 -12.51 -24.04 18.73
C ALA A 397 -14.06 -24.05 18.80
N ARG A 398 -14.71 -23.53 17.75
CA ARG A 398 -16.17 -23.60 17.51
C ARG A 398 -16.42 -24.14 16.09
N PRO A 399 -16.93 -25.37 15.92
CA PRO A 399 -17.30 -25.87 14.59
C PRO A 399 -18.57 -25.14 14.13
N ILE A 400 -18.43 -24.17 13.23
CA ILE A 400 -19.53 -23.27 12.80
C ILE A 400 -20.35 -23.81 11.62
N GLY A 401 -19.97 -24.97 11.08
CA GLY A 401 -20.64 -25.66 9.97
C GLY A 401 -19.86 -25.57 8.66
N GLY A 402 -20.25 -26.37 7.66
CA GLY A 402 -19.62 -26.39 6.34
C GLY A 402 -18.19 -26.98 6.30
N GLY A 403 -17.70 -27.54 7.41
CA GLY A 403 -16.29 -27.90 7.62
C GLY A 403 -15.51 -26.83 8.38
N THR A 404 -15.97 -25.57 8.34
CA THR A 404 -15.30 -24.42 8.94
C THR A 404 -15.34 -24.43 10.47
N THR A 405 -14.22 -24.05 11.09
CA THR A 405 -14.10 -23.83 12.53
C THR A 405 -13.78 -22.36 12.81
N ALA A 406 -14.61 -21.67 13.59
CA ALA A 406 -14.20 -20.40 14.18
C ALA A 406 -13.24 -20.68 15.34
N VAL A 407 -12.13 -19.96 15.37
CA VAL A 407 -11.15 -19.98 16.45
C VAL A 407 -11.38 -18.70 17.24
N VAL A 408 -12.13 -18.83 18.34
CA VAL A 408 -12.59 -17.69 19.15
C VAL A 408 -11.50 -17.28 20.13
N ALA A 409 -10.88 -16.14 19.86
CA ALA A 409 -10.00 -15.48 20.80
C ALA A 409 -10.78 -14.84 21.96
N ASP A 410 -10.22 -14.88 23.17
CA ASP A 410 -10.83 -14.24 24.34
C ASP A 410 -10.77 -12.72 24.19
N ALA A 411 -11.92 -12.04 24.22
CA ALA A 411 -11.98 -10.61 23.99
C ALA A 411 -11.17 -9.79 25.01
N ARG A 412 -11.24 -10.12 26.30
CA ARG A 412 -10.60 -9.33 27.37
C ARG A 412 -9.09 -9.39 27.29
N LEU A 413 -8.54 -10.60 27.11
CA LEU A 413 -7.09 -10.78 26.93
C LEU A 413 -6.63 -10.13 25.61
N SER A 414 -7.42 -10.25 24.55
CA SER A 414 -7.14 -9.68 23.22
C SER A 414 -7.25 -8.15 23.15
N THR A 415 -7.89 -7.50 24.13
CA THR A 415 -7.97 -6.03 24.22
C THR A 415 -7.16 -5.44 25.37
N ALA A 416 -6.47 -6.25 26.17
CA ALA A 416 -5.78 -5.79 27.39
C ALA A 416 -4.73 -4.70 27.12
N PHE A 417 -4.09 -4.73 25.95
CA PHE A 417 -3.02 -3.80 25.55
C PHE A 417 -3.48 -2.75 24.54
N GLN A 418 -4.77 -2.39 24.53
CA GLN A 418 -5.28 -1.32 23.66
C GLN A 418 -5.28 0.03 24.38
N GLY A 419 -4.90 1.09 23.65
CA GLY A 419 -4.79 2.45 24.17
C GLY A 419 -3.34 2.95 24.27
N ASP A 420 -3.14 4.07 24.94
CA ASP A 420 -1.82 4.68 25.13
C ASP A 420 -1.06 4.02 26.30
N LEU A 421 -0.05 3.21 25.96
CA LEU A 421 0.87 2.56 26.89
C LEU A 421 2.26 3.23 26.92
N THR A 422 2.42 4.46 26.42
CA THR A 422 3.71 5.19 26.48
C THR A 422 4.13 5.58 27.90
N LYS A 423 3.21 5.51 28.87
CA LYS A 423 3.48 5.69 30.30
C LYS A 423 3.66 4.34 30.96
N ALA A 424 4.73 4.20 31.76
CA ALA A 424 5.02 2.98 32.51
C ALA A 424 3.80 2.50 33.34
N SER A 425 3.15 3.40 34.08
CA SER A 425 1.91 3.10 34.81
C SER A 425 0.72 2.68 33.95
N SER A 426 0.60 3.11 32.68
CA SER A 426 -0.40 2.54 31.78
C SER A 426 -0.05 1.09 31.40
N ALA A 427 1.22 0.82 31.10
CA ALA A 427 1.72 -0.50 30.74
C ALA A 427 1.60 -1.50 31.91
N THR A 428 2.10 -1.18 33.10
CA THR A 428 2.01 -2.04 34.29
C THR A 428 0.56 -2.39 34.66
N LEU A 429 -0.38 -1.43 34.55
CA LEU A 429 -1.80 -1.72 34.77
C LEU A 429 -2.41 -2.63 33.69
N ALA A 430 -1.94 -2.55 32.44
CA ALA A 430 -2.35 -3.45 31.36
C ALA A 430 -1.81 -4.88 31.56
N VAL A 431 -0.52 -5.00 31.92
CA VAL A 431 0.12 -6.29 32.27
C VAL A 431 -0.61 -6.96 33.43
N GLN A 432 -0.86 -6.22 34.51
CA GLN A 432 -1.57 -6.77 35.67
C GLN A 432 -3.02 -7.14 35.36
N ARG A 433 -3.76 -6.33 34.57
CA ARG A 433 -5.10 -6.71 34.09
C ARG A 433 -5.06 -7.99 33.24
N PHE A 434 -4.05 -8.16 32.38
CA PHE A 434 -3.90 -9.38 31.56
C PHE A 434 -3.62 -10.62 32.41
N LEU A 435 -2.62 -10.57 33.30
CA LEU A 435 -2.25 -11.69 34.16
C LEU A 435 -3.42 -12.09 35.07
N ALA A 436 -4.07 -11.12 35.73
CA ALA A 436 -5.28 -11.32 36.50
C ALA A 436 -6.42 -11.95 35.68
N GLN A 437 -6.68 -11.46 34.46
CA GLN A 437 -7.69 -12.03 33.57
C GLN A 437 -7.35 -13.44 33.08
N SER A 438 -6.08 -13.85 33.10
CA SER A 438 -5.64 -15.20 32.72
C SER A 438 -5.77 -16.19 33.89
N LEU A 439 -5.36 -15.82 35.11
CA LEU A 439 -5.55 -16.66 36.29
C LEU A 439 -7.04 -16.82 36.63
N ALA A 440 -7.82 -15.74 36.59
CA ALA A 440 -9.28 -15.79 36.72
C ALA A 440 -10.02 -16.39 35.50
N LEU A 441 -9.30 -16.81 34.45
CA LEU A 441 -9.83 -17.69 33.41
C LEU A 441 -9.54 -19.16 33.75
N ASP A 442 -8.33 -19.46 34.24
CA ASP A 442 -7.92 -20.80 34.64
C ASP A 442 -8.82 -21.35 35.76
N LEU A 443 -8.93 -20.60 36.86
CA LEU A 443 -9.72 -20.93 38.05
C LEU A 443 -11.23 -21.12 37.80
N GLN A 444 -11.76 -20.77 36.62
CA GLN A 444 -13.19 -20.93 36.32
C GLN A 444 -13.65 -22.39 36.26
N THR A 445 -12.76 -23.34 35.98
CA THR A 445 -13.08 -24.78 35.95
C THR A 445 -11.81 -25.64 35.85
N HIS A 446 -11.78 -26.77 36.58
CA HIS A 446 -10.78 -27.84 36.47
C HIS A 446 -10.82 -28.62 35.12
N LYS A 447 -11.23 -27.96 34.03
CA LYS A 447 -11.12 -28.46 32.66
C LYS A 447 -9.98 -27.72 31.97
N GLN A 448 -8.99 -28.48 31.50
CA GLN A 448 -7.97 -27.95 30.61
C GLN A 448 -8.64 -27.49 29.31
N ARG A 449 -8.45 -26.22 28.97
CA ARG A 449 -9.01 -25.55 27.79
C ARG A 449 -7.88 -24.96 26.95
N SER A 450 -8.11 -24.85 25.64
CA SER A 450 -7.23 -24.11 24.73
C SER A 450 -7.79 -22.71 24.51
N ILE A 451 -7.07 -21.66 24.87
CA ILE A 451 -7.47 -20.26 24.74
C ILE A 451 -6.54 -19.56 23.75
N VAL A 452 -7.11 -18.71 22.90
CA VAL A 452 -6.36 -17.90 21.94
C VAL A 452 -6.45 -16.43 22.33
N VAL A 453 -5.34 -15.70 22.21
CA VAL A 453 -5.26 -14.24 22.34
C VAL A 453 -4.87 -13.67 20.99
N ALA A 454 -5.72 -12.81 20.43
CA ALA A 454 -5.57 -12.21 19.11
C ALA A 454 -5.59 -10.66 19.24
N PRO A 455 -4.43 -10.01 19.48
CA PRO A 455 -4.34 -8.59 19.79
C PRO A 455 -4.69 -7.70 18.58
N GLN A 456 -4.53 -6.38 18.73
CA GLN A 456 -4.55 -5.47 17.59
C GLN A 456 -3.53 -5.87 16.50
N ARG A 457 -3.87 -5.67 15.22
CA ARG A 457 -3.03 -6.09 14.08
C ARG A 457 -1.69 -5.37 14.00
N MET A 458 -1.66 -4.09 14.39
CA MET A 458 -0.47 -3.24 14.36
C MET A 458 -0.28 -2.61 15.75
N PRO A 459 0.28 -3.34 16.73
CA PRO A 459 0.59 -2.79 18.05
C PRO A 459 1.74 -1.77 17.94
N THR A 460 1.68 -0.69 18.72
CA THR A 460 2.82 0.25 18.86
C THR A 460 3.99 -0.43 19.58
N ALA A 461 5.20 0.14 19.51
CA ALA A 461 6.36 -0.38 20.25
C ALA A 461 6.06 -0.55 21.76
N SER A 462 5.49 0.49 22.40
CA SER A 462 5.06 0.45 23.81
C SER A 462 3.94 -0.55 24.13
N GLN A 463 3.14 -0.95 23.12
CA GLN A 463 2.17 -2.04 23.29
C GLN A 463 2.86 -3.40 23.14
N ALA A 464 3.82 -3.54 22.22
CA ALA A 464 4.66 -4.72 22.09
C ALA A 464 5.44 -5.01 23.37
N ASP A 465 6.02 -3.99 24.01
CA ASP A 465 6.72 -4.10 25.30
C ASP A 465 5.80 -4.68 26.39
N ALA A 466 4.64 -4.07 26.61
CA ALA A 466 3.67 -4.53 27.61
C ALA A 466 3.10 -5.93 27.30
N MET A 467 2.90 -6.24 26.01
CA MET A 467 2.51 -7.58 25.56
C MET A 467 3.61 -8.60 25.90
N ALA A 468 4.87 -8.30 25.60
CA ALA A 468 6.00 -9.19 25.85
C ALA A 468 6.27 -9.41 27.34
N GLU A 469 6.19 -8.37 28.18
CA GLU A 469 6.27 -8.51 29.64
C GLU A 469 5.21 -9.49 30.15
N ALA A 470 3.95 -9.29 29.75
CA ALA A 470 2.84 -10.12 30.20
C ALA A 470 2.88 -11.56 29.65
N ILE A 471 3.35 -11.76 28.41
CA ILE A 471 3.57 -13.11 27.86
C ILE A 471 4.70 -13.80 28.61
N THR A 472 5.81 -13.11 28.90
CA THR A 472 6.95 -13.66 29.66
C THR A 472 6.52 -14.08 31.06
N ALA A 473 5.80 -13.22 31.78
CA ALA A 473 5.25 -13.53 33.09
C ALA A 473 4.22 -14.69 33.07
N LEU A 474 3.41 -14.79 32.00
CA LEU A 474 2.46 -15.90 31.82
C LEU A 474 3.16 -17.22 31.44
N GLN A 475 4.30 -17.17 30.76
CA GLN A 475 5.09 -18.35 30.35
C GLN A 475 5.99 -18.88 31.48
N GLY A 476 6.43 -18.00 32.40
CA GLY A 476 7.02 -18.40 33.68
C GLY A 476 6.01 -18.75 34.77
N GLY A 477 4.71 -18.51 34.55
CA GLY A 477 3.66 -18.61 35.57
C GLY A 477 3.07 -20.01 35.79
N ASN A 478 2.53 -20.23 36.99
CA ASN A 478 2.09 -21.54 37.46
C ASN A 478 0.72 -22.04 36.95
N TRP A 479 -0.04 -21.23 36.21
CA TRP A 479 -1.42 -21.54 35.77
C TRP A 479 -1.60 -21.65 34.23
N SER A 480 -0.53 -21.52 33.45
CA SER A 480 -0.58 -21.53 31.98
C SER A 480 0.48 -22.44 31.37
N GLN A 481 0.25 -22.87 30.12
CA GLN A 481 1.22 -23.56 29.28
C GLN A 481 1.01 -23.15 27.81
N THR A 482 2.07 -22.98 27.02
CA THR A 482 1.93 -22.51 25.64
C THR A 482 1.39 -23.60 24.69
N GLN A 483 0.61 -23.21 23.68
CA GLN A 483 0.13 -24.09 22.62
C GLN A 483 0.18 -23.40 21.24
N LYS A 484 0.54 -24.14 20.18
CA LYS A 484 0.43 -23.71 18.78
C LYS A 484 -1.04 -23.53 18.35
N LEU A 485 -1.33 -22.53 17.51
CA LEU A 485 -2.67 -22.17 17.02
C LEU A 485 -3.36 -23.31 16.28
N SER A 486 -2.64 -24.04 15.43
CA SER A 486 -3.13 -25.26 14.78
C SER A 486 -3.70 -26.26 15.78
N ALA A 487 -3.02 -26.48 16.90
CA ALA A 487 -3.47 -27.38 17.96
C ALA A 487 -4.59 -26.79 18.84
N ALA A 488 -4.69 -25.46 18.98
CA ALA A 488 -5.82 -24.79 19.61
C ALA A 488 -7.09 -24.82 18.73
N ALA A 489 -6.93 -24.73 17.41
CA ALA A 489 -8.01 -24.85 16.42
C ALA A 489 -8.51 -26.30 16.27
N ALA A 490 -7.63 -27.28 16.46
CA ALA A 490 -7.97 -28.71 16.51
C ALA A 490 -8.43 -29.19 17.90
N ALA A 491 -8.48 -28.32 18.91
CA ALA A 491 -8.90 -28.68 20.26
C ALA A 491 -10.36 -29.16 20.30
N LYS A 492 -10.67 -30.12 21.16
CA LYS A 492 -12.02 -30.67 21.31
C LYS A 492 -13.01 -29.56 21.74
N PRO A 493 -14.05 -29.25 20.96
CA PRO A 493 -14.99 -28.19 21.32
C PRO A 493 -15.77 -28.49 22.59
N ASP A 494 -16.00 -27.46 23.41
CA ASP A 494 -16.78 -27.53 24.64
C ASP A 494 -18.29 -27.78 24.35
N PRO A 495 -18.93 -28.79 24.98
CA PRO A 495 -20.37 -29.02 24.83
C PRO A 495 -21.19 -27.81 25.29
N GLY A 496 -22.04 -27.28 24.40
CA GLY A 496 -22.88 -26.11 24.66
C GLY A 496 -22.27 -24.77 24.24
N ALA A 497 -21.01 -24.73 23.81
CA ALA A 497 -20.38 -23.49 23.35
C ALA A 497 -20.87 -23.06 21.94
N THR A 498 -20.87 -21.76 21.65
CA THR A 498 -21.72 -21.17 20.60
C THR A 498 -21.15 -21.32 19.19
N THR A 499 -21.74 -22.23 18.41
CA THR A 499 -21.39 -22.51 17.01
C THR A 499 -22.11 -21.65 15.98
N LYS A 500 -23.00 -20.73 16.42
CA LYS A 500 -23.89 -19.98 15.53
C LYS A 500 -23.31 -18.61 15.15
N VAL A 501 -22.75 -18.51 13.94
CA VAL A 501 -22.30 -17.24 13.34
C VAL A 501 -23.43 -16.18 13.38
N PRO A 502 -23.16 -14.95 13.85
CA PRO A 502 -24.16 -13.90 13.97
C PRO A 502 -24.63 -13.38 12.60
N ALA A 503 -25.70 -12.57 12.62
CA ALA A 503 -26.20 -11.89 11.43
C ALA A 503 -25.45 -10.57 11.19
N ALA A 504 -25.40 -10.10 9.94
CA ALA A 504 -24.64 -8.90 9.56
C ALA A 504 -25.07 -7.60 10.27
N SER A 505 -26.29 -7.56 10.82
CA SER A 505 -26.77 -6.48 11.68
C SER A 505 -26.07 -6.38 13.04
N ALA A 506 -25.36 -7.44 13.47
CA ALA A 506 -24.57 -7.47 14.71
C ALA A 506 -23.10 -7.07 14.49
N TYR A 507 -22.61 -7.04 13.24
CA TYR A 507 -21.25 -6.57 12.94
C TYR A 507 -21.11 -5.08 13.33
N PRO A 508 -20.04 -4.68 14.06
CA PRO A 508 -19.97 -3.37 14.71
C PRO A 508 -20.14 -2.16 13.77
N ALA A 509 -21.02 -1.23 14.16
CA ALA A 509 -21.28 0.00 13.39
C ALA A 509 -20.08 0.97 13.35
N SER A 510 -19.10 0.82 14.25
CA SER A 510 -17.81 1.52 14.19
C SER A 510 -16.95 0.99 13.04
N LEU A 511 -16.73 -0.34 12.98
CA LEU A 511 -15.98 -1.00 11.93
C LEU A 511 -16.64 -0.83 10.55
N ARG A 512 -17.98 -0.86 10.49
CA ARG A 512 -18.71 -0.67 9.23
C ARG A 512 -18.54 0.73 8.61
N LYS A 513 -18.27 1.75 9.41
CA LYS A 513 -17.95 3.12 8.90
C LYS A 513 -16.55 3.22 8.30
N GLN A 514 -15.69 2.23 8.53
CA GLN A 514 -14.30 2.20 8.04
C GLN A 514 -14.12 1.23 6.86
N GLU A 515 -15.18 0.56 6.41
CA GLU A 515 -15.12 -0.38 5.29
C GLU A 515 -14.79 0.32 3.95
N LEU A 516 -14.04 -0.38 3.09
CA LEU A 516 -13.86 0.01 1.71
C LEU A 516 -15.22 0.00 0.99
N PRO A 517 -15.64 1.11 0.37
CA PRO A 517 -16.94 1.23 -0.28
C PRO A 517 -16.99 0.45 -1.59
N LYS A 518 -18.20 0.10 -2.06
CA LYS A 518 -18.38 -0.69 -3.30
C LYS A 518 -17.63 -0.11 -4.52
N TRP A 519 -17.54 1.21 -4.65
CA TRP A 519 -16.84 1.82 -5.78
C TRP A 519 -15.33 1.51 -5.81
N ALA A 520 -14.69 1.23 -4.67
CA ALA A 520 -13.28 0.83 -4.63
C ALA A 520 -13.07 -0.50 -5.36
N PHE A 521 -13.92 -1.49 -5.09
CA PHE A 521 -13.92 -2.77 -5.80
C PHE A 521 -14.27 -2.61 -7.29
N GLN A 522 -15.15 -1.67 -7.64
CA GLN A 522 -15.44 -1.35 -9.04
C GLN A 522 -14.27 -0.67 -9.77
N GLN A 523 -13.48 0.15 -9.08
CA GLN A 523 -12.25 0.75 -9.62
C GLN A 523 -11.18 -0.32 -9.84
N ILE A 524 -10.97 -1.23 -8.88
CA ILE A 524 -10.05 -2.36 -9.05
C ILE A 524 -10.47 -3.24 -10.23
N ALA A 525 -11.76 -3.53 -10.38
CA ALA A 525 -12.27 -4.22 -11.55
C ALA A 525 -12.07 -3.42 -12.86
N SER A 526 -12.17 -2.08 -12.85
CA SER A 526 -11.82 -1.22 -14.01
C SER A 526 -10.35 -1.41 -14.41
N THR A 527 -9.44 -1.30 -13.44
CA THR A 527 -7.99 -1.48 -13.61
C THR A 527 -7.65 -2.90 -14.09
N GLN A 528 -8.29 -3.93 -13.54
CA GLN A 528 -8.12 -5.32 -14.00
C GLN A 528 -8.56 -5.49 -15.47
N ASN A 529 -9.72 -4.94 -15.87
CA ASN A 529 -10.16 -4.99 -17.27
C ASN A 529 -9.20 -4.23 -18.21
N LYS A 530 -8.64 -3.10 -17.79
CA LYS A 530 -7.57 -2.39 -18.54
C LYS A 530 -6.32 -3.27 -18.67
N LEU A 531 -5.88 -3.90 -17.58
CA LEU A 531 -4.71 -4.77 -17.54
C LEU A 531 -4.89 -6.03 -18.42
N ASP A 532 -6.08 -6.62 -18.45
CA ASP A 532 -6.40 -7.77 -19.30
C ASP A 532 -6.35 -7.41 -20.80
N ASN A 533 -6.84 -6.23 -21.18
CA ASN A 533 -6.74 -5.72 -22.56
C ASN A 533 -5.30 -5.32 -22.94
N PHE A 534 -4.47 -4.93 -21.97
CA PHE A 534 -3.09 -4.51 -22.19
C PHE A 534 -2.12 -5.70 -22.26
N LYS A 535 -2.26 -6.69 -21.36
CA LYS A 535 -1.29 -7.81 -21.25
C LYS A 535 -1.20 -8.67 -22.51
N VAL A 536 -2.29 -8.78 -23.29
CA VAL A 536 -2.33 -9.63 -24.50
C VAL A 536 -1.43 -9.14 -25.64
N ILE A 537 -0.98 -7.88 -25.62
CA ILE A 537 -0.06 -7.31 -26.61
C ILE A 537 1.40 -7.20 -26.14
N LEU A 538 1.69 -7.56 -24.87
CA LEU A 538 3.03 -7.50 -24.30
C LEU A 538 3.84 -8.76 -24.63
N PHE A 539 5.12 -8.59 -24.98
CA PHE A 539 6.05 -9.70 -25.16
C PHE A 539 6.33 -10.42 -23.83
N ASP A 540 6.52 -9.65 -22.76
CA ASP A 540 6.69 -10.17 -21.40
C ASP A 540 5.61 -9.58 -20.47
N GLN A 541 4.56 -10.38 -20.27
CA GLN A 541 3.42 -10.02 -19.43
C GLN A 541 3.81 -9.89 -17.95
N SER A 542 4.83 -10.63 -17.47
CA SER A 542 5.20 -10.64 -16.04
C SER A 542 5.60 -9.25 -15.55
N ARG A 543 6.22 -8.46 -16.44
CA ARG A 543 6.66 -7.08 -16.20
C ARG A 543 5.54 -6.10 -15.85
N VAL A 544 4.29 -6.45 -16.13
CA VAL A 544 3.12 -5.58 -15.84
C VAL A 544 2.10 -6.34 -15.00
N VAL A 545 1.75 -7.58 -15.35
CA VAL A 545 0.75 -8.37 -14.62
C VAL A 545 1.13 -8.56 -13.15
N THR A 546 2.40 -8.82 -12.84
CA THR A 546 2.86 -9.01 -11.46
C THR A 546 2.77 -7.73 -10.60
N PRO A 547 3.42 -6.61 -10.94
CA PRO A 547 3.35 -5.40 -10.10
C PRO A 547 1.93 -4.84 -9.97
N PHE A 548 1.12 -4.87 -11.04
CA PHE A 548 -0.26 -4.40 -10.96
C PHE A 548 -1.18 -5.35 -10.17
N GLY A 549 -1.01 -6.66 -10.27
CA GLY A 549 -1.75 -7.62 -9.45
C GLY A 549 -1.50 -7.43 -7.95
N LEU A 550 -0.22 -7.30 -7.56
CA LEU A 550 0.14 -7.00 -6.16
C LEU A 550 -0.38 -5.63 -5.71
N ALA A 551 -0.36 -4.62 -6.58
CA ALA A 551 -0.95 -3.30 -6.29
C ALA A 551 -2.48 -3.33 -6.16
N MET A 552 -3.19 -4.17 -6.91
CA MET A 552 -4.64 -4.36 -6.75
C MET A 552 -4.98 -5.07 -5.44
N ASN A 553 -4.17 -6.04 -5.00
CA ASN A 553 -4.28 -6.66 -3.68
C ASN A 553 -4.07 -5.63 -2.56
N ARG A 554 -3.00 -4.83 -2.63
CA ARG A 554 -2.76 -3.67 -1.75
C ARG A 554 -3.93 -2.69 -1.74
N GLY A 555 -4.57 -2.46 -2.89
CA GLY A 555 -5.76 -1.62 -3.03
C GLY A 555 -6.99 -2.06 -2.23
N MET A 556 -6.98 -3.29 -1.68
CA MET A 556 -8.01 -3.88 -0.81
C MET A 556 -7.59 -4.04 0.65
N SER A 557 -6.37 -3.64 1.04
CA SER A 557 -5.80 -3.86 2.37
C SER A 557 -6.65 -3.33 3.54
N THR A 558 -6.60 -4.00 4.70
CA THR A 558 -7.17 -3.47 5.95
C THR A 558 -6.48 -2.19 6.43
N SER A 559 -5.27 -1.86 5.97
CA SER A 559 -4.54 -0.63 6.35
C SER A 559 -5.27 0.66 5.94
N TRP A 560 -6.18 0.57 4.96
CA TRP A 560 -7.02 1.68 4.51
C TRP A 560 -8.18 2.03 5.45
N ARG A 561 -8.41 1.25 6.51
CA ARG A 561 -9.50 1.48 7.47
C ARG A 561 -9.28 2.76 8.28
N GLY A 562 -9.95 3.83 7.86
CA GLY A 562 -9.84 5.18 8.42
C GLY A 562 -9.10 6.15 7.50
N ASN A 563 -8.30 5.64 6.57
CA ASN A 563 -7.42 6.39 5.65
C ASN A 563 -8.05 6.42 4.25
N ALA A 564 -9.27 6.95 4.17
CA ALA A 564 -10.13 6.82 2.98
C ALA A 564 -9.68 7.69 1.80
N THR A 565 -8.97 8.80 2.05
CA THR A 565 -8.44 9.69 1.01
C THR A 565 -7.22 9.06 0.36
N GLU A 566 -6.33 8.54 1.20
CA GLU A 566 -5.06 7.92 0.88
C GLU A 566 -5.30 6.64 0.07
N ALA A 567 -6.27 5.82 0.51
CA ALA A 567 -6.76 4.67 -0.22
C ALA A 567 -7.37 5.02 -1.59
N SER A 568 -7.97 6.21 -1.72
CA SER A 568 -8.54 6.69 -2.97
C SER A 568 -7.47 7.22 -3.92
N SER A 569 -6.42 7.86 -3.40
CA SER A 569 -5.24 8.23 -4.19
C SER A 569 -4.61 6.96 -4.73
N PHE A 570 -4.14 6.06 -3.85
CA PHE A 570 -3.40 4.86 -4.22
C PHE A 570 -4.05 4.06 -5.38
N ARG A 571 -5.36 3.80 -5.35
CA ARG A 571 -6.05 3.10 -6.45
C ARG A 571 -6.13 3.91 -7.74
N SER A 572 -6.25 5.23 -7.65
CA SER A 572 -6.27 6.15 -8.79
C SER A 572 -4.87 6.36 -9.38
N ASP A 573 -3.83 6.35 -8.54
CA ASP A 573 -2.44 6.46 -8.95
C ASP A 573 -2.01 5.17 -9.70
N VAL A 574 -2.40 4.00 -9.17
CA VAL A 574 -2.28 2.70 -9.87
C VAL A 574 -3.07 2.69 -11.19
N GLU A 575 -4.30 3.20 -11.23
CA GLU A 575 -5.08 3.26 -12.47
C GLU A 575 -4.49 4.25 -13.51
N THR A 576 -3.90 5.36 -13.04
CA THR A 576 -3.25 6.38 -13.88
C THR A 576 -1.96 5.85 -14.50
N TYR A 577 -1.09 5.23 -13.71
CA TYR A 577 0.14 4.61 -14.21
C TYR A 577 -0.13 3.49 -15.23
N LEU A 578 -1.26 2.76 -15.10
CA LEU A 578 -1.69 1.81 -16.13
C LEU A 578 -2.09 2.50 -17.45
N ASP A 579 -2.88 3.57 -17.37
CA ASP A 579 -3.28 4.36 -18.54
C ASP A 579 -2.08 5.03 -19.22
N GLU A 580 -1.07 5.46 -18.44
CA GLU A 580 0.21 5.96 -18.95
C GLU A 580 1.00 4.89 -19.71
N LEU A 581 1.19 3.69 -19.15
CA LEU A 581 1.84 2.57 -19.85
C LEU A 581 1.09 2.18 -21.13
N ILE A 582 -0.25 2.18 -21.10
CA ILE A 582 -1.09 1.94 -22.28
C ILE A 582 -0.83 3.02 -23.35
N SER A 583 -0.68 4.29 -22.94
CA SER A 583 -0.43 5.42 -23.84
C SER A 583 0.97 5.44 -24.48
N GLN A 584 1.95 4.73 -23.90
CA GLN A 584 3.30 4.59 -24.46
C GLN A 584 3.33 3.84 -25.81
N ILE A 585 2.25 3.14 -26.16
CA ILE A 585 2.02 2.55 -27.48
C ILE A 585 1.04 3.45 -28.25
N SER A 586 1.51 4.12 -29.29
CA SER A 586 0.70 5.10 -30.02
C SER A 586 0.98 5.13 -31.53
N LEU A 587 0.10 5.80 -32.28
CA LEU A 587 0.31 6.11 -33.69
C LEU A 587 0.86 7.53 -33.82
N ILE A 588 1.93 7.70 -34.60
CA ILE A 588 2.50 9.04 -34.84
C ILE A 588 1.55 9.84 -35.73
N ASP A 589 1.16 11.01 -35.23
CA ASP A 589 0.23 11.94 -35.89
C ASP A 589 0.68 12.34 -37.29
N LYS A 590 -0.30 12.54 -38.19
CA LYS A 590 -0.06 12.81 -39.62
C LYS A 590 -0.87 13.99 -40.14
N SER A 591 -0.17 14.89 -40.81
CA SER A 591 -0.73 16.04 -41.54
C SER A 591 -1.13 15.66 -42.99
N GLU A 592 -1.66 16.62 -43.75
CA GLU A 592 -2.19 16.39 -45.11
C GLU A 592 -1.16 15.71 -46.02
N THR A 593 -1.42 14.45 -46.37
CA THR A 593 -0.55 13.64 -47.24
C THR A 593 -0.99 13.80 -48.68
N LYS A 594 -0.06 14.10 -49.59
CA LYS A 594 -0.35 14.31 -51.03
C LYS A 594 -0.02 13.05 -51.83
N LEU A 595 -0.94 12.59 -52.66
CA LEU A 595 -0.69 11.50 -53.60
C LEU A 595 -0.56 12.04 -55.03
N SER A 596 0.58 11.71 -55.65
CA SER A 596 0.93 12.11 -57.02
C SER A 596 0.79 10.90 -57.95
N GLY A 597 -0.35 10.77 -58.62
CA GLY A 597 -0.66 9.65 -59.50
C GLY A 597 -1.73 8.69 -58.97
N ARG A 598 -1.89 7.53 -59.64
CA ARG A 598 -3.04 6.61 -59.47
C ARG A 598 -2.85 5.53 -58.40
N SER A 599 -1.61 5.27 -57.97
CA SER A 599 -1.30 4.35 -56.89
C SER A 599 -0.12 4.88 -56.10
N ALA A 600 -0.16 4.72 -54.77
CA ALA A 600 0.87 5.19 -53.86
C ALA A 600 0.82 4.44 -52.52
N THR A 601 1.92 4.49 -51.78
CA THR A 601 2.00 3.92 -50.42
C THR A 601 1.75 5.01 -49.38
N ILE A 602 0.83 4.78 -48.45
CA ILE A 602 0.70 5.57 -47.22
C ILE A 602 1.52 4.89 -46.12
N PRO A 603 2.67 5.46 -45.68
CA PRO A 603 3.37 5.00 -44.50
C PRO A 603 2.63 5.44 -43.25
N VAL A 604 2.36 4.50 -42.33
CA VAL A 604 1.80 4.76 -41.01
C VAL A 604 2.75 4.21 -39.95
N THR A 605 3.06 4.99 -38.92
CA THR A 605 4.12 4.67 -37.97
C THR A 605 3.54 4.42 -36.59
N VAL A 606 3.82 3.23 -36.06
CA VAL A 606 3.53 2.85 -34.67
C VAL A 606 4.77 3.14 -33.84
N GLN A 607 4.61 3.79 -32.70
CA GLN A 607 5.65 4.05 -31.73
C GLN A 607 5.38 3.22 -30.47
N ASN A 608 6.43 2.55 -29.97
CA ASN A 608 6.40 1.83 -28.70
C ASN A 608 7.49 2.40 -27.79
N ASN A 609 7.09 3.22 -26.82
CA ASN A 609 8.01 3.81 -25.85
C ASN A 609 8.25 2.90 -24.63
N LEU A 610 7.52 1.78 -24.49
CA LEU A 610 7.73 0.83 -23.40
C LEU A 610 9.14 0.25 -23.45
N VAL A 611 9.64 -0.16 -22.29
CA VAL A 611 10.93 -0.86 -22.13
C VAL A 611 10.86 -2.36 -22.48
N GLN A 612 9.83 -2.78 -23.23
CA GLN A 612 9.66 -4.15 -23.74
C GLN A 612 9.02 -4.16 -25.13
N GLY A 613 9.18 -5.27 -25.86
CA GLY A 613 8.53 -5.46 -27.16
C GLY A 613 7.02 -5.61 -27.05
N VAL A 614 6.32 -5.23 -28.12
CA VAL A 614 4.86 -5.41 -28.27
C VAL A 614 4.56 -6.17 -29.55
N GLN A 615 3.57 -7.07 -29.48
CA GLN A 615 3.17 -8.01 -30.52
C GLN A 615 1.64 -8.20 -30.49
N HIS A 616 1.08 -9.07 -31.34
CA HIS A 616 -0.38 -9.31 -31.44
C HIS A 616 -1.22 -8.03 -31.67
N LEU A 617 -0.62 -7.03 -32.34
CA LEU A 617 -1.29 -5.82 -32.80
C LEU A 617 -1.56 -5.89 -34.31
N ARG A 618 -2.69 -5.30 -34.72
CA ARG A 618 -3.10 -5.11 -36.11
C ARG A 618 -3.33 -3.63 -36.35
N LEU A 619 -2.61 -3.04 -37.30
CA LEU A 619 -2.87 -1.68 -37.73
C LEU A 619 -3.86 -1.73 -38.90
N ARG A 620 -5.03 -1.13 -38.72
CA ARG A 620 -6.04 -0.96 -39.76
C ARG A 620 -5.97 0.46 -40.32
N LEU A 621 -5.95 0.58 -41.64
CA LEU A 621 -6.09 1.85 -42.33
C LEU A 621 -7.39 1.86 -43.13
N THR A 622 -8.31 2.77 -42.78
CA THR A 622 -9.69 2.82 -43.31
C THR A 622 -9.95 4.12 -44.07
N SER A 623 -10.41 4.02 -45.31
CA SER A 623 -10.86 5.16 -46.12
C SER A 623 -12.31 5.53 -45.82
N LEU A 624 -12.55 6.79 -45.46
CA LEU A 624 -13.91 7.35 -45.35
C LEU A 624 -14.47 7.80 -46.71
N SER A 625 -13.77 7.48 -47.80
CA SER A 625 -14.15 7.82 -49.17
C SER A 625 -13.68 6.74 -50.15
N PRO A 626 -14.15 5.47 -50.03
CA PRO A 626 -13.68 4.34 -50.84
C PRO A 626 -13.79 4.60 -52.35
N ASN A 627 -14.87 5.25 -52.79
CA ASN A 627 -15.08 5.63 -54.19
C ASN A 627 -14.04 6.66 -54.73
N ARG A 628 -13.21 7.26 -53.86
CA ARG A 628 -12.12 8.19 -54.21
C ARG A 628 -10.74 7.56 -53.98
N LEU A 629 -10.57 6.88 -52.85
CA LEU A 629 -9.32 6.29 -52.38
C LEU A 629 -9.61 4.92 -51.77
N GLU A 630 -9.08 3.86 -52.36
CA GLU A 630 -9.07 2.51 -51.81
C GLU A 630 -7.78 2.25 -51.04
N ILE A 631 -7.84 1.41 -50.00
CA ILE A 631 -6.71 0.87 -49.27
C ILE A 631 -6.67 -0.64 -49.53
N GLY A 632 -5.55 -1.19 -50.00
CA GLY A 632 -5.42 -2.61 -50.33
C GLY A 632 -6.35 -3.12 -51.46
N GLY A 633 -7.01 -2.22 -52.21
CA GLY A 633 -8.08 -2.57 -53.17
C GLY A 633 -9.47 -2.72 -52.50
N SER A 634 -9.64 -2.15 -51.30
CA SER A 634 -10.80 -2.27 -50.43
C SER A 634 -11.10 -0.91 -49.74
N SER A 635 -12.15 -0.84 -48.92
CA SER A 635 -12.40 0.31 -48.04
C SER A 635 -11.42 0.40 -46.87
N TYR A 636 -10.79 -0.72 -46.50
CA TYR A 636 -9.72 -0.79 -45.51
C TYR A 636 -8.72 -1.92 -45.83
N ASP A 637 -7.54 -1.84 -45.21
CA ASP A 637 -6.53 -2.90 -45.17
C ASP A 637 -5.98 -3.06 -43.74
N GLU A 638 -5.42 -4.23 -43.43
CA GLU A 638 -4.87 -4.57 -42.10
C GLU A 638 -3.50 -5.22 -42.21
N GLN A 639 -2.58 -4.74 -41.37
CA GLN A 639 -1.19 -5.21 -41.35
C GLN A 639 -0.78 -5.57 -39.93
N ALA A 640 0.03 -6.62 -39.76
CA ALA A 640 0.57 -7.01 -38.46
C ALA A 640 1.58 -5.98 -37.95
N VAL A 641 1.58 -5.77 -36.64
CA VAL A 641 2.46 -4.84 -35.93
C VAL A 641 3.25 -5.59 -34.86
N GLU A 642 4.56 -5.38 -34.89
CA GLU A 642 5.52 -5.92 -33.92
C GLU A 642 6.60 -4.86 -33.74
N VAL A 643 6.77 -4.36 -32.50
CA VAL A 643 7.64 -3.22 -32.22
C VAL A 643 8.46 -3.46 -30.96
N SER A 644 9.78 -3.58 -31.11
CA SER A 644 10.72 -3.63 -29.98
C SER A 644 10.54 -2.43 -29.04
N GLY A 645 10.86 -2.61 -27.76
CA GLY A 645 10.76 -1.54 -26.77
C GLY A 645 11.66 -0.34 -27.12
N GLY A 646 11.15 0.88 -26.95
CA GLY A 646 11.83 2.13 -27.31
C GLY A 646 12.00 2.38 -28.81
N HIS A 647 11.33 1.63 -29.69
CA HIS A 647 11.46 1.73 -31.14
C HIS A 647 10.14 2.16 -31.82
N SER A 648 10.17 2.30 -33.15
CA SER A 648 8.99 2.61 -33.97
C SER A 648 9.00 1.81 -35.28
N GLN A 649 7.86 1.24 -35.64
CA GLN A 649 7.67 0.46 -36.87
C GLN A 649 6.84 1.28 -37.88
N THR A 650 7.36 1.48 -39.10
CA THR A 650 6.60 2.13 -40.18
C THR A 650 6.02 1.10 -41.13
N VAL A 651 4.73 0.84 -40.95
CA VAL A 651 3.89 -0.01 -41.80
C VAL A 651 3.53 0.73 -43.09
N LYS A 652 3.36 0.00 -44.20
CA LYS A 652 3.20 0.57 -45.55
C LYS A 652 1.93 0.05 -46.22
N PHE A 653 0.90 0.89 -46.28
CA PHE A 653 -0.38 0.55 -46.91
C PHE A 653 -0.37 0.97 -48.38
N THR A 654 -0.62 0.02 -49.29
CA THR A 654 -0.83 0.33 -50.71
C THR A 654 -2.22 0.93 -50.92
N THR A 655 -2.30 2.00 -51.70
CA THR A 655 -3.56 2.72 -51.96
C THR A 655 -3.76 2.98 -53.46
N THR A 656 -5.03 3.03 -53.86
CA THR A 656 -5.46 3.27 -55.26
C THR A 656 -6.34 4.50 -55.31
N ALA A 657 -6.00 5.45 -56.17
CA ALA A 657 -6.70 6.71 -56.33
C ALA A 657 -7.64 6.67 -57.54
N ASN A 658 -8.94 6.62 -57.27
CA ASN A 658 -10.01 6.53 -58.26
C ASN A 658 -10.54 7.90 -58.71
N ALA A 659 -10.43 8.94 -57.88
CA ALA A 659 -10.84 10.30 -58.25
C ALA A 659 -10.02 11.39 -57.54
N ASN A 660 -9.86 12.54 -58.22
CA ASN A 660 -9.16 13.71 -57.69
C ASN A 660 -9.87 14.34 -56.46
N GLY A 661 -9.11 15.00 -55.58
CA GLY A 661 -9.62 15.72 -54.40
C GLY A 661 -9.14 15.16 -53.05
N LYS A 662 -9.74 15.64 -51.95
CA LYS A 662 -9.46 15.12 -50.59
C LYS A 662 -10.26 13.84 -50.32
N ALA A 663 -9.60 12.85 -49.72
CA ALA A 663 -10.21 11.69 -49.07
C ALA A 663 -9.70 11.65 -47.62
N SER A 664 -10.61 11.60 -46.64
CA SER A 664 -10.23 11.50 -45.23
C SER A 664 -10.04 10.02 -44.84
N VAL A 665 -9.01 9.74 -44.05
CA VAL A 665 -8.55 8.39 -43.69
C VAL A 665 -8.41 8.30 -42.17
N ILE A 666 -8.71 7.12 -41.61
CA ILE A 666 -8.49 6.79 -40.20
C ILE A 666 -7.46 5.66 -40.11
N ALA A 667 -6.39 5.87 -39.33
CA ALA A 667 -5.52 4.83 -38.83
C ALA A 667 -5.91 4.49 -37.38
N GLN A 668 -6.03 3.20 -37.07
CA GLN A 668 -6.40 2.71 -35.74
C GLN A 668 -5.67 1.38 -35.48
N LEU A 669 -5.05 1.24 -34.31
CA LEU A 669 -4.54 -0.04 -33.84
C LEU A 669 -5.69 -0.89 -33.28
N TYR A 670 -5.57 -2.20 -33.45
CA TYR A 670 -6.48 -3.22 -32.93
C TYR A 670 -5.67 -4.35 -32.29
N THR A 671 -6.22 -5.01 -31.28
CA THR A 671 -5.76 -6.32 -30.79
C THR A 671 -6.15 -7.43 -31.78
N GLU A 672 -5.56 -8.62 -31.68
CA GLU A 672 -5.90 -9.74 -32.57
C GLU A 672 -7.33 -10.30 -32.42
N ASP A 673 -8.02 -10.05 -31.29
CA ASP A 673 -9.46 -10.33 -31.13
C ASP A 673 -10.37 -9.21 -31.69
N GLY A 674 -9.78 -8.09 -32.15
CA GLY A 674 -10.47 -7.03 -32.87
C GLY A 674 -10.98 -5.86 -32.01
N GLN A 675 -10.54 -5.72 -30.75
CA GLN A 675 -10.81 -4.51 -29.97
C GLN A 675 -9.93 -3.33 -30.45
N PRO A 676 -10.44 -2.09 -30.49
CA PRO A 676 -9.62 -0.93 -30.82
C PRO A 676 -8.66 -0.60 -29.68
N TYR A 677 -7.36 -0.52 -29.99
CA TYR A 677 -6.30 -0.16 -29.07
C TYR A 677 -5.83 1.29 -29.30
N GLY A 678 -5.80 2.12 -28.24
CA GLY A 678 -5.33 3.51 -28.34
C GLY A 678 -6.20 4.42 -29.21
N GLN A 679 -5.72 5.66 -29.43
CA GLN A 679 -6.49 6.68 -30.16
C GLN A 679 -6.39 6.56 -31.69
N ALA A 680 -7.49 6.91 -32.37
CA ALA A 680 -7.59 6.93 -33.83
C ALA A 680 -6.93 8.18 -34.44
N VAL A 681 -5.86 8.02 -35.22
CA VAL A 681 -5.25 9.13 -35.98
C VAL A 681 -6.05 9.36 -37.27
N ARG A 682 -6.60 10.57 -37.43
CA ARG A 682 -7.39 10.97 -38.60
C ARG A 682 -6.64 11.99 -39.43
N PHE A 683 -6.49 11.75 -40.73
CA PHE A 683 -5.78 12.66 -41.64
C PHE A 683 -6.41 12.71 -43.03
N ASP A 684 -6.18 13.83 -43.72
CA ASP A 684 -6.61 14.02 -45.10
C ASP A 684 -5.52 13.55 -46.08
N VAL A 685 -5.96 12.83 -47.10
CA VAL A 685 -5.17 12.39 -48.25
C VAL A 685 -5.63 13.18 -49.46
N LYS A 686 -4.76 14.04 -49.99
CA LYS A 686 -5.03 14.89 -51.15
C LYS A 686 -4.56 14.20 -52.43
N VAL A 687 -5.51 13.66 -53.19
CA VAL A 687 -5.27 13.03 -54.49
C VAL A 687 -5.13 14.09 -55.58
N THR A 688 -4.00 14.06 -56.28
CA THR A 688 -3.74 14.86 -57.49
C THR A 688 -3.18 13.99 -58.61
N GLU A 689 -3.99 13.76 -59.63
CA GLU A 689 -3.63 13.06 -60.86
C GLU A 689 -2.79 13.97 -61.76
N PHE A 690 -1.52 13.62 -61.92
CA PHE A 690 -0.71 14.09 -63.05
C PHE A 690 -1.17 13.34 -64.30
N THR A 691 -2.12 13.93 -65.04
CA THR A 691 -2.54 13.35 -66.32
C THR A 691 -1.35 13.25 -67.27
N ALA A 692 -1.13 12.07 -67.85
CA ALA A 692 -0.01 11.82 -68.78
C ALA A 692 0.00 12.82 -69.95
N THR A 693 -1.17 13.36 -70.31
CA THR A 693 -1.37 14.47 -71.25
C THR A 693 -0.45 15.67 -70.98
N VAL A 694 -0.21 16.05 -69.71
CA VAL A 694 0.69 17.18 -69.39
C VAL A 694 2.14 16.83 -69.71
N MET A 695 2.57 15.60 -69.42
CA MET A 695 3.91 15.12 -69.76
C MET A 695 4.08 14.93 -71.27
N LEU A 696 3.00 14.59 -71.98
CA LEU A 696 2.94 14.52 -73.44
C LEU A 696 2.93 15.92 -74.08
N VAL A 697 2.34 16.94 -73.44
CA VAL A 697 2.42 18.35 -73.87
C VAL A 697 3.80 18.94 -73.59
N ILE A 698 4.45 18.59 -72.48
CA ILE A 698 5.84 19.02 -72.20
C ILE A 698 6.82 18.31 -73.15
N GLY A 699 6.73 16.98 -73.28
CA GLY A 699 7.55 16.21 -74.21
C GLY A 699 7.29 16.59 -75.67
N GLY A 700 6.04 16.84 -76.04
CA GLY A 700 5.64 17.37 -77.34
C GLY A 700 6.10 18.81 -77.57
N GLY A 701 6.13 19.65 -76.54
CA GLY A 701 6.68 21.00 -76.58
C GLY A 701 8.20 21.00 -76.78
N VAL A 702 8.93 20.14 -76.07
CA VAL A 702 10.36 19.90 -76.27
C VAL A 702 10.62 19.33 -77.67
N LEU A 703 9.81 18.36 -78.13
CA LEU A 703 9.91 17.82 -79.48
C LEU A 703 9.63 18.89 -80.55
N LEU A 704 8.68 19.80 -80.33
CA LEU A 704 8.41 20.93 -81.20
C LEU A 704 9.53 21.97 -81.18
N LEU A 705 10.20 22.20 -80.05
CA LEU A 705 11.38 23.06 -79.97
C LEU A 705 12.58 22.44 -80.71
N VAL A 706 12.81 21.12 -80.58
CA VAL A 706 13.83 20.38 -81.34
C VAL A 706 13.52 20.42 -82.84
N LEU A 707 12.26 20.19 -83.24
CA LEU A 707 11.81 20.28 -84.63
C LEU A 707 11.89 21.72 -85.18
N ALA A 708 11.66 22.75 -84.36
CA ALA A 708 11.82 24.14 -84.74
C ALA A 708 13.30 24.49 -84.96
N GLY A 709 14.20 24.03 -84.09
CA GLY A 709 15.65 24.14 -84.27
C GLY A 709 16.12 23.44 -85.56
N PHE A 710 15.65 22.21 -85.80
CA PHE A 710 15.95 21.45 -87.02
C PHE A 710 15.39 22.14 -88.29
N ARG A 711 14.23 22.79 -88.18
CA ARG A 711 13.63 23.57 -89.26
C ARG A 711 14.40 24.86 -89.54
N MET A 712 14.88 25.58 -88.52
CA MET A 712 15.76 26.74 -88.73
C MET A 712 17.09 26.33 -89.38
N TYR A 713 17.72 25.25 -88.91
CA TYR A 713 18.95 24.71 -89.48
C TYR A 713 18.80 24.34 -90.96
N THR A 714 17.67 23.72 -91.33
CA THR A 714 17.40 23.33 -92.73
C THR A 714 16.92 24.48 -93.62
N GLN A 715 16.17 25.47 -93.10
CA GLN A 715 15.77 26.64 -93.90
C GLN A 715 16.92 27.61 -94.17
N ARG A 716 17.96 27.69 -93.31
CA ARG A 716 19.14 28.54 -93.57
C ARG A 716 20.11 27.99 -94.63
N LYS A 717 19.88 26.79 -95.18
CA LYS A 717 20.79 26.13 -96.14
C LYS A 717 20.20 25.94 -97.55
N ARG A 718 19.29 26.83 -97.99
CA ARG A 718 18.69 26.80 -99.33
C ARG A 718 18.46 28.16 -100.02
N ALA A 719 19.17 29.20 -99.59
CA ALA A 719 19.07 30.57 -100.14
C ALA A 719 20.44 31.29 -100.24
N ALA A 720 21.54 30.55 -100.39
CA ALA A 720 22.89 31.12 -100.55
C ALA A 720 23.80 30.14 -101.32
N ALA A 721 23.69 30.12 -102.64
CA ALA A 721 24.64 29.47 -103.54
C ALA A 721 24.49 30.05 -104.96
N ARG A 722 25.56 30.70 -105.45
CA ARG A 722 25.65 31.42 -106.74
C ARG A 722 24.81 32.70 -106.81
N GLU A 723 25.25 33.80 -107.42
CA GLU A 723 26.56 34.34 -107.89
C GLU A 723 26.25 35.84 -108.20
N ALA A 724 27.15 36.83 -108.35
CA ALA A 724 28.59 36.84 -108.65
C ALA A 724 29.23 38.18 -108.16
N GLU A 725 30.51 38.40 -108.53
CA GLU A 725 31.12 39.65 -109.06
C GLU A 725 30.73 41.05 -108.48
N GLU A 726 31.64 42.00 -108.23
CA GLU A 726 33.12 42.03 -108.34
C GLU A 726 33.70 43.20 -107.50
N ASN A 727 34.97 43.05 -107.06
CA ASN A 727 36.01 44.06 -106.74
C ASN A 727 35.65 45.51 -106.27
N GLY A 728 36.32 45.97 -105.20
CA GLY A 728 36.20 47.32 -104.60
C GLY A 728 36.97 48.46 -105.32
N PRO A 729 37.52 49.49 -104.63
CA PRO A 729 38.15 49.41 -103.30
C PRO A 729 37.84 50.59 -102.31
N ASP A 730 38.43 50.51 -101.11
CA ASP A 730 38.79 51.55 -100.10
C ASP A 730 37.68 52.51 -99.54
N ASP A 731 37.73 53.07 -98.31
CA ASP A 731 38.87 53.32 -97.40
C ASP A 731 38.49 53.31 -95.87
N GLU A 732 39.46 53.56 -94.98
CA GLU A 732 39.54 53.34 -93.50
C GLU A 732 38.36 53.68 -92.54
N THR A 733 38.18 52.83 -91.49
CA THR A 733 38.30 53.10 -90.01
C THR A 733 37.32 52.31 -89.10
N GLY A 734 37.71 51.92 -87.86
CA GLY A 734 36.74 51.66 -86.76
C GLY A 734 36.76 50.34 -85.93
N GLU A 735 37.93 49.88 -85.47
CA GLU A 735 38.24 48.98 -84.30
C GLU A 735 37.28 47.89 -83.71
N ALA A 736 37.96 46.81 -83.29
CA ALA A 736 37.72 45.94 -82.12
C ALA A 736 36.83 44.66 -82.23
N ALA A 737 37.53 43.53 -82.30
CA ALA A 737 37.09 42.16 -81.96
C ALA A 737 37.65 41.77 -80.56
N ASP A 738 37.62 40.54 -80.03
CA ASP A 738 37.30 39.23 -80.62
C ASP A 738 36.83 38.23 -79.53
N GLY A 739 36.51 37.00 -79.94
CA GLY A 739 36.09 35.88 -79.09
C GLY A 739 37.17 34.81 -78.82
N PRO A 740 36.95 33.55 -79.27
CA PRO A 740 36.22 32.61 -78.41
C PRO A 740 36.73 31.15 -78.43
N GLU A 741 35.87 30.24 -77.93
CA GLU A 741 35.70 28.84 -78.33
C GLU A 741 36.48 27.68 -77.64
N ASN A 742 36.07 26.48 -78.04
CA ASN A 742 36.22 25.12 -77.45
C ASN A 742 36.93 24.24 -78.54
N PRO A 743 36.96 22.88 -78.59
CA PRO A 743 36.64 21.81 -77.61
C PRO A 743 37.64 20.60 -77.57
N GLU A 744 37.32 19.58 -76.76
CA GLU A 744 37.53 18.10 -76.91
C GLU A 744 38.80 17.46 -77.60
N GLY A 745 39.72 16.93 -76.76
CA GLY A 745 40.40 15.59 -76.86
C GLY A 745 41.39 15.25 -78.00
N PRO A 746 42.02 14.04 -78.03
CA PRO A 746 42.20 13.00 -76.99
C PRO A 746 43.71 12.61 -76.76
N GLU A 747 43.99 11.40 -76.26
CA GLU A 747 45.33 10.80 -75.92
C GLU A 747 46.29 10.71 -77.16
N ASP A 748 47.64 10.58 -77.07
CA ASP A 748 48.48 9.71 -76.21
C ASP A 748 50.02 9.97 -76.40
N ARG A 749 50.87 9.78 -75.35
CA ARG A 749 52.38 9.68 -75.32
C ARG A 749 53.24 10.88 -75.86
N LEU A 750 54.53 11.11 -75.50
CA LEU A 750 55.54 10.47 -74.62
C LEU A 750 56.70 11.47 -74.27
N THR A 751 57.26 11.46 -73.04
CA THR A 751 58.60 12.01 -72.62
C THR A 751 58.85 13.54 -72.81
N GLU A 752 59.79 14.24 -72.16
CA GLU A 752 60.95 13.88 -71.30
C GLU A 752 61.24 14.97 -70.21
N GLU A 753 62.38 14.86 -69.50
CA GLU A 753 63.07 15.73 -68.49
C GLU A 753 62.86 17.28 -68.47
N ALA A 754 63.19 18.06 -67.42
CA ALA A 754 63.47 17.85 -65.98
C ALA A 754 63.73 19.19 -65.21
N ASP A 755 63.84 19.09 -63.86
CA ASP A 755 64.72 19.84 -62.94
C ASP A 755 64.33 21.19 -62.25
N SER A 756 64.71 21.27 -60.96
CA SER A 756 65.01 22.42 -60.06
C SER A 756 63.99 23.54 -59.73
N GLY A 757 63.99 23.95 -58.44
CA GLY A 757 63.40 25.20 -57.91
C GLY A 757 64.47 26.14 -57.29
N PRO A 758 64.12 27.38 -56.89
CA PRO A 758 63.86 27.75 -55.48
C PRO A 758 62.77 28.86 -55.32
N GLY A 759 62.41 29.41 -54.14
CA GLY A 759 62.76 29.14 -52.73
C GLY A 759 62.92 30.44 -51.88
N ALA A 760 62.68 30.36 -50.56
CA ALA A 760 62.69 31.45 -49.54
C ALA A 760 61.54 32.51 -49.67
N GLU A 761 61.08 33.23 -48.63
CA GLU A 761 61.46 33.28 -47.20
C GLU A 761 60.25 33.63 -46.26
N ASP A 762 60.51 33.61 -44.94
CA ASP A 762 59.64 33.65 -43.72
C ASP A 762 58.89 35.02 -43.44
N PRO A 763 58.15 35.28 -42.30
CA PRO A 763 58.23 34.66 -40.96
C PRO A 763 56.94 34.45 -40.09
N GLU A 764 57.21 33.82 -38.93
CA GLU A 764 56.65 34.04 -37.56
C GLU A 764 55.48 33.19 -36.99
N GLN A 765 55.44 33.11 -35.65
CA GLN A 765 54.90 32.00 -34.83
C GLN A 765 54.17 32.54 -33.55
N PRO A 766 53.43 31.72 -32.76
CA PRO A 766 54.07 30.99 -31.66
C PRO A 766 53.49 29.61 -31.26
N SER A 767 54.42 28.70 -30.96
CA SER A 767 54.55 27.75 -29.81
C SER A 767 53.60 27.91 -28.60
N ASP A 768 53.34 26.90 -27.74
CA ASP A 768 53.64 25.44 -27.71
C ASP A 768 52.56 24.73 -26.79
N LEU A 769 52.69 23.66 -25.97
CA LEU A 769 53.76 22.80 -25.41
C LEU A 769 53.15 21.46 -24.90
N THR A 770 53.94 20.38 -24.73
CA THR A 770 53.51 19.04 -24.23
C THR A 770 54.57 18.32 -23.37
N ALA A 771 54.22 17.20 -22.71
CA ALA A 771 55.10 16.08 -22.30
C ALA A 771 54.22 14.83 -22.06
N ASP A 772 54.45 13.62 -22.61
CA ASP A 772 55.55 12.65 -22.42
C ASP A 772 55.67 12.08 -21.00
N THR A 773 55.82 10.77 -20.75
CA THR A 773 56.74 9.81 -21.39
C THR A 773 56.22 8.34 -21.29
N ALA A 774 56.76 7.39 -22.07
CA ALA A 774 56.43 5.95 -21.98
C ALA A 774 57.65 5.03 -21.69
N ALA A 775 57.45 3.92 -20.96
CA ALA A 775 58.44 2.82 -20.86
C ALA A 775 57.90 1.46 -20.35
N GLN A 776 58.20 0.42 -21.14
CA GLN A 776 58.48 -0.99 -20.75
C GLN A 776 57.37 -1.92 -20.22
N ASN A 777 57.64 -3.22 -20.41
CA ASN A 777 56.78 -4.39 -20.21
C ASN A 777 57.68 -5.57 -19.77
N ALA A 778 57.20 -6.47 -18.90
CA ALA A 778 57.92 -7.68 -18.50
C ALA A 778 56.97 -8.82 -18.05
N ASP A 779 57.21 -10.01 -18.59
CA ASP A 779 56.52 -11.29 -18.38
C ASP A 779 56.67 -11.91 -16.97
N PRO A 780 55.98 -13.04 -16.62
CA PRO A 780 55.13 -13.91 -17.45
C PRO A 780 53.74 -14.28 -16.89
N SER A 781 52.92 -14.92 -17.74
CA SER A 781 51.80 -15.77 -17.33
C SER A 781 52.26 -17.19 -16.95
N GLY A 782 51.59 -17.84 -15.98
CA GLY A 782 51.93 -19.21 -15.53
C GLY A 782 50.75 -20.18 -15.54
N THR A 783 50.89 -21.29 -16.27
CA THR A 783 50.10 -22.53 -16.13
C THR A 783 50.47 -23.27 -14.83
N GLY A 784 49.65 -24.09 -14.17
CA GLY A 784 48.33 -24.64 -14.53
C GLY A 784 48.35 -26.18 -14.65
N GLU A 785 48.14 -26.92 -13.55
CA GLU A 785 47.82 -28.37 -13.54
C GLU A 785 47.10 -28.80 -12.23
N ARG A 786 46.67 -30.07 -12.15
CA ARG A 786 45.93 -30.80 -11.08
C ARG A 786 46.84 -31.15 -9.86
N VAL A 787 46.44 -31.78 -8.74
CA VAL A 787 45.75 -33.09 -8.53
C VAL A 787 45.16 -33.22 -7.11
N ASP A 788 44.02 -33.92 -7.03
CA ASP A 788 43.30 -34.61 -5.94
C ASP A 788 43.76 -34.46 -4.46
N ARG A 789 42.78 -34.16 -3.59
CA ARG A 789 42.21 -35.20 -2.71
C ARG A 789 40.77 -34.91 -2.27
#